data_AF-A0A418QXD1-F1
#
_entry.id   AF-A0A418QXD1-F1
#
_cell.length_a   1.000
_cell.length_b   1.000
_cell.length_c   1.000
_cell.angle_alpha   90.00
_cell.angle_beta   90.00
_cell.angle_gamma   90.00
#
_symmetry.space_group_name_H-M   'P 1'
#
loop_
_entity.id
_entity.type
_entity.pdbx_description
1 polymer ?
#
loop_
_entity_poly.entity_id
_entity_poly.type
_entity_poly.pdbx_seq_one_letter_code
_entity_poly.pdbx_strand_id
1 'polypeptide(L)'
;MDSEFNRVALDQIRYSLVWEDSRTLAAALRPEPADHLLIITSAGCNVLNALLLNPATVTAIDLNPVQNQLLEFKCHLIRHYGPGILRGLLGLNGPRGVARAWREIEAVLPADLRDYWQPFFAANPAGLLPAGRLERYVTGFLPTLPPTLREKVRQLLRFDTVAAQAAFFAAELASSTFPEHFIAYFDDANLSQGRDPALFKYAAESGGAAFYARLRAQLATQLVRDNFFFRFFFFGPEGLPEAVLPPCYQRRHHARLRELLPRLTLVTGEATQYLRTPAGRHISKASLSNIFEYTSPAEFGAVVGQLFPNAARPLRLVYWNLLQNQGATPAETPLLDQPQSARLSAADACFYFRNVRVLDSRRAGEPTLPLPSASPTTLPMMTPDYCSAAFLQAMMQAHAPGQTIRVRAVEPLPLDNSASILVALTAGTSSKTIGHFGLAISLDVDGEPQTRRAVLKVKPPGREISAMLGTLAQACGGPLAAVYPRFQARTGFEHTHRRELDVYQNHASSGLLPRIWGTYADEQADCYCILMEYLDGDDVTLLNSVLAPETWTDAHLRAALEQLAGWHARHLTAEPPRPEGRWNDMPTAAYMGELTPLWEALLLNAATHFPALYTPARVRALYAALEELPASCEVLEPQPKTLIHNDLNPRNTCFKGAGETLRLCAYDWELATYHVPHYDVVELLCFVLGPDRYHQRREYLEHYRQALHQRTGHYPDAAKFQAVAGHAAVDFGLHRLGMYLMAHTVSPYAFLPRVVDSYFDTLAQLRPLEAVAVSRTA
;
A
#
# COMPACT_ATOMS: atom_id res chain seq x y z
N MET A 1 -13.26 -9.98 19.96
CA MET A 1 -12.37 -9.23 19.07
C MET A 1 -12.46 -7.77 19.49
N ASP A 2 -11.33 -7.15 19.81
CA ASP A 2 -11.29 -5.70 20.00
C ASP A 2 -11.34 -5.03 18.63
N SER A 3 -12.54 -4.64 18.22
CA SER A 3 -12.83 -4.14 16.88
C SER A 3 -13.51 -2.79 16.96
N GLU A 4 -13.14 -1.90 16.05
CA GLU A 4 -13.84 -0.63 15.88
C GLU A 4 -15.32 -0.82 15.51
N PHE A 5 -15.68 -1.99 14.96
CA PHE A 5 -17.07 -2.35 14.66
C PHE A 5 -17.98 -2.33 15.90
N ASN A 6 -17.44 -2.55 17.10
CA ASN A 6 -18.24 -2.50 18.34
C ASN A 6 -18.77 -1.09 18.66
N ARG A 7 -18.24 -0.06 17.99
CA ARG A 7 -18.63 1.35 18.16
C ARG A 7 -19.64 1.81 17.10
N VAL A 8 -19.99 0.92 16.17
CA VAL A 8 -20.83 1.18 15.02
C VAL A 8 -22.29 0.94 15.38
N ALA A 9 -23.19 1.89 15.11
CA ALA A 9 -24.62 1.72 15.37
C ALA A 9 -25.22 0.56 14.55
N LEU A 10 -25.98 -0.32 15.22
CA LEU A 10 -26.55 -1.56 14.69
C LEU A 10 -28.08 -1.48 14.56
N ASP A 11 -28.56 -0.35 14.04
CA ASP A 11 -29.98 0.06 14.04
C ASP A 11 -30.61 0.12 12.63
N GLN A 12 -29.85 -0.22 11.59
CA GLN A 12 -30.30 -0.11 10.19
C GLN A 12 -29.70 -1.21 9.29
N ILE A 13 -30.32 -1.39 8.11
CA ILE A 13 -29.77 -2.23 7.03
C ILE A 13 -28.55 -1.52 6.44
N ARG A 14 -27.36 -1.98 6.83
CA ARG A 14 -26.09 -1.45 6.30
C ARG A 14 -25.81 -1.96 4.89
N TYR A 15 -26.08 -3.24 4.66
CA TYR A 15 -25.90 -3.94 3.40
C TYR A 15 -27.17 -4.70 3.05
N SER A 16 -27.84 -4.35 1.95
CA SER A 16 -28.98 -5.10 1.40
C SER A 16 -28.58 -6.06 0.28
N LEU A 17 -27.29 -6.04 -0.10
CA LEU A 17 -26.63 -6.98 -0.99
C LEU A 17 -25.29 -7.45 -0.36
N VAL A 18 -24.97 -8.73 -0.53
CA VAL A 18 -23.62 -9.26 -0.25
C VAL A 18 -22.80 -9.08 -1.52
N TRP A 19 -21.67 -8.40 -1.43
CA TRP A 19 -20.84 -7.99 -2.57
C TRP A 19 -19.81 -9.06 -2.97
N GLU A 20 -19.60 -10.05 -2.12
CA GLU A 20 -18.70 -11.18 -2.33
C GLU A 20 -19.33 -12.17 -3.33
N ASP A 21 -18.64 -12.48 -4.42
CA ASP A 21 -19.19 -13.37 -5.46
C ASP A 21 -19.47 -14.78 -4.91
N SER A 22 -20.70 -15.23 -5.06
CA SER A 22 -21.15 -16.59 -4.73
C SER A 22 -20.32 -17.70 -5.39
N ARG A 23 -19.78 -17.46 -6.59
CA ARG A 23 -18.88 -18.41 -7.28
C ARG A 23 -17.53 -18.49 -6.59
N THR A 24 -16.97 -17.34 -6.21
CA THR A 24 -15.75 -17.26 -5.42
C THR A 24 -15.94 -17.92 -4.05
N LEU A 25 -17.06 -17.66 -3.38
CA LEU A 25 -17.43 -18.33 -2.12
C LEU A 25 -17.46 -19.86 -2.26
N ALA A 26 -18.16 -20.37 -3.28
CA ALA A 26 -18.26 -21.80 -3.55
C ALA A 26 -16.89 -22.41 -3.83
N ALA A 27 -16.08 -21.76 -4.67
CA ALA A 27 -14.75 -22.21 -5.01
C ALA A 27 -13.80 -22.17 -3.80
N ALA A 28 -13.92 -21.15 -2.94
CA ALA A 28 -13.11 -20.99 -1.74
C ALA A 28 -13.40 -22.07 -0.70
N LEU A 29 -14.67 -22.24 -0.32
CA LEU A 29 -15.09 -23.15 0.73
C LEU A 29 -15.13 -24.61 0.26
N ARG A 30 -15.42 -24.85 -1.02
CA ARG A 30 -15.66 -26.18 -1.60
C ARG A 30 -16.64 -27.03 -0.78
N PRO A 31 -17.88 -26.57 -0.49
CA PRO A 31 -18.76 -27.28 0.46
C PRO A 31 -19.14 -28.68 0.00
N GLU A 32 -19.25 -29.59 0.95
CA GLU A 32 -19.67 -30.98 0.79
C GLU A 32 -20.90 -31.26 1.68
N PRO A 33 -21.68 -32.33 1.40
CA PRO A 33 -22.91 -32.61 2.14
C PRO A 33 -22.77 -32.83 3.65
N ALA A 34 -21.56 -33.16 4.12
CA ALA A 34 -21.27 -33.35 5.54
C ALA A 34 -20.83 -32.06 6.25
N ASP A 35 -20.62 -30.97 5.51
CA ASP A 35 -20.07 -29.74 6.09
C ASP A 35 -21.12 -28.93 6.85
N HIS A 36 -20.65 -28.27 7.91
CA HIS A 36 -21.40 -27.29 8.67
C HIS A 36 -20.76 -25.91 8.45
N LEU A 37 -21.50 -25.01 7.81
CA LEU A 37 -21.00 -23.70 7.41
C LEU A 37 -21.39 -22.61 8.41
N LEU A 38 -20.50 -21.66 8.65
CA LEU A 38 -20.78 -20.39 9.33
C LEU A 38 -20.58 -19.24 8.33
N ILE A 39 -21.57 -18.39 8.13
CA ILE A 39 -21.50 -17.30 7.15
C ILE A 39 -22.00 -16.02 7.81
N ILE A 40 -21.26 -14.93 7.68
CA ILE A 40 -21.74 -13.61 8.09
C ILE A 40 -23.04 -13.31 7.35
N THR A 41 -24.12 -13.02 8.08
CA THR A 41 -25.45 -12.83 7.49
C THR A 41 -25.41 -11.71 6.47
N SER A 42 -24.97 -10.50 6.86
CA SER A 42 -24.99 -9.32 5.99
C SER A 42 -26.38 -9.20 5.32
N ALA A 43 -26.48 -9.25 3.99
CA ALA A 43 -27.77 -9.24 3.32
C ALA A 43 -28.42 -10.63 3.08
N GLY A 44 -27.76 -11.71 3.48
CA GLY A 44 -28.26 -13.08 3.43
C GLY A 44 -28.14 -13.81 2.09
N CYS A 45 -27.75 -13.16 0.98
CA CYS A 45 -27.67 -13.88 -0.31
C CYS A 45 -26.59 -14.97 -0.32
N ASN A 46 -25.41 -14.75 0.28
CA ASN A 46 -24.38 -15.80 0.34
C ASN A 46 -24.73 -16.93 1.32
N VAL A 47 -25.55 -16.68 2.34
CA VAL A 47 -26.16 -17.73 3.16
C VAL A 47 -27.06 -18.62 2.29
N LEU A 48 -27.94 -18.01 1.50
CA LEU A 48 -28.84 -18.74 0.60
C LEU A 48 -28.06 -19.45 -0.52
N ASN A 49 -27.04 -18.82 -1.11
CA ASN A 49 -26.18 -19.46 -2.10
C ASN A 49 -25.42 -20.65 -1.51
N ALA A 50 -24.96 -20.56 -0.27
CA ALA A 50 -24.31 -21.67 0.41
C ALA A 50 -25.27 -22.83 0.68
N LEU A 51 -26.53 -22.57 1.04
CA LEU A 51 -27.55 -23.63 1.14
C LEU A 51 -27.67 -24.39 -0.19
N LEU A 52 -27.67 -23.70 -1.33
CA LEU A 52 -27.74 -24.32 -2.66
C LEU A 52 -26.56 -25.24 -2.99
N LEU A 53 -25.42 -25.08 -2.31
CA LEU A 53 -24.28 -26.00 -2.38
C LEU A 53 -24.51 -27.28 -1.56
N ASN A 54 -25.70 -27.42 -0.96
CA ASN A 54 -26.21 -28.59 -0.23
C ASN A 54 -25.33 -29.09 0.94
N PRO A 55 -24.85 -28.22 1.85
CA PRO A 55 -24.17 -28.65 3.07
C PRO A 55 -25.15 -29.31 4.07
N ALA A 56 -24.61 -29.86 5.16
CA ALA A 56 -25.41 -30.41 6.25
C ALA A 56 -26.21 -29.31 6.94
N THR A 57 -25.54 -28.22 7.33
CA THR A 57 -26.18 -27.03 7.91
C THR A 57 -25.48 -25.74 7.49
N VAL A 58 -26.22 -24.63 7.51
CA VAL A 58 -25.66 -23.28 7.41
C VAL A 58 -26.09 -22.50 8.64
N THR A 59 -25.13 -21.95 9.36
CA THR A 59 -25.36 -20.98 10.44
C THR A 59 -25.09 -19.60 9.87
N ALA A 60 -26.11 -18.76 9.79
CA ALA A 60 -25.98 -17.35 9.47
C ALA A 60 -25.78 -16.56 10.77
N ILE A 61 -24.76 -15.71 10.82
CA ILE A 61 -24.40 -14.97 12.03
C ILE A 61 -24.15 -13.50 11.75
N ASP A 62 -24.68 -12.61 12.58
CA ASP A 62 -24.42 -11.17 12.49
C ASP A 62 -24.48 -10.52 13.86
N LEU A 63 -23.68 -9.47 14.06
CA LEU A 63 -23.80 -8.61 15.23
C LEU A 63 -25.01 -7.69 15.11
N ASN A 64 -25.38 -7.30 13.89
CA ASN A 64 -26.52 -6.44 13.64
C ASN A 64 -27.81 -7.28 13.50
N PRO A 65 -28.74 -7.21 14.48
CA PRO A 65 -29.98 -7.98 14.41
C PRO A 65 -30.87 -7.58 13.21
N VAL A 66 -30.74 -6.35 12.70
CA VAL A 66 -31.48 -5.89 11.52
C VAL A 66 -31.09 -6.66 10.25
N GLN A 67 -29.82 -7.06 10.14
CA GLN A 67 -29.34 -7.90 9.03
C GLN A 67 -29.90 -9.33 9.12
N ASN A 68 -29.97 -9.88 10.33
CA ASN A 68 -30.62 -11.17 10.58
C ASN A 68 -32.12 -11.12 10.24
N GLN A 69 -32.81 -10.04 10.61
CA GLN A 69 -34.23 -9.84 10.29
C GLN A 69 -34.48 -9.73 8.77
N LEU A 70 -33.57 -9.10 8.03
CA LEU A 70 -33.63 -9.06 6.56
C LEU A 70 -33.54 -10.47 5.94
N LEU A 71 -32.60 -11.31 6.41
CA LEU A 71 -32.50 -12.70 5.96
C LEU A 71 -33.74 -13.50 6.37
N GLU A 72 -34.22 -13.36 7.60
CA GLU A 72 -35.42 -14.04 8.08
C GLU A 72 -36.64 -13.72 7.21
N PHE A 73 -36.82 -12.45 6.84
CA PHE A 73 -37.90 -12.05 5.93
C PHE A 73 -37.73 -12.68 4.54
N LYS A 74 -36.53 -12.68 3.96
CA LYS A 74 -36.26 -13.37 2.69
C LYS A 74 -36.56 -14.87 2.79
N CYS A 75 -36.21 -15.52 3.89
CA CYS A 75 -36.53 -16.93 4.15
C CYS A 75 -38.04 -17.16 4.26
N HIS A 76 -38.77 -16.28 4.96
CA HIS A 76 -40.23 -16.32 5.02
C HIS A 76 -40.84 -16.22 3.61
N LEU A 77 -40.35 -15.28 2.79
CA LEU A 77 -40.81 -15.12 1.41
C LEU A 77 -40.59 -16.39 0.57
N ILE A 78 -39.40 -16.98 0.63
CA ILE A 78 -39.06 -18.22 -0.08
C ILE A 78 -39.94 -19.39 0.40
N ARG A 79 -40.18 -19.47 1.71
CA ARG A 79 -40.94 -20.55 2.34
C ARG A 79 -42.41 -20.54 1.94
N HIS A 80 -43.05 -19.36 1.96
CA HIS A 80 -44.50 -19.24 1.87
C HIS A 80 -45.02 -18.74 0.52
N TYR A 81 -44.18 -18.07 -0.29
CA TYR A 81 -44.63 -17.42 -1.51
C TYR A 81 -43.87 -17.89 -2.75
N GLY A 82 -44.40 -17.60 -3.94
CA GLY A 82 -43.75 -17.93 -5.19
C GLY A 82 -42.56 -17.00 -5.53
N PRO A 83 -41.68 -17.40 -6.46
CA PRO A 83 -40.49 -16.62 -6.83
C PRO A 83 -40.79 -15.21 -7.35
N GLY A 84 -42.01 -14.97 -7.87
CA GLY A 84 -42.44 -13.66 -8.33
C GLY A 84 -42.55 -12.63 -7.22
N ILE A 85 -43.01 -13.03 -6.02
CA ILE A 85 -43.12 -12.14 -4.85
C ILE A 85 -41.75 -11.69 -4.39
N LEU A 86 -40.84 -12.65 -4.15
CA LEU A 86 -39.46 -12.34 -3.75
C LEU A 86 -38.80 -11.44 -4.79
N ARG A 87 -38.88 -11.79 -6.08
CA ARG A 87 -38.32 -10.98 -7.17
C ARG A 87 -38.86 -9.55 -7.16
N GLY A 88 -40.17 -9.39 -7.00
CA GLY A 88 -40.84 -8.09 -6.93
C GLY A 88 -40.32 -7.26 -5.74
N LEU A 89 -40.36 -7.83 -4.53
CA LEU A 89 -39.92 -7.15 -3.30
C LEU A 89 -38.42 -6.87 -3.25
N LEU A 90 -37.58 -7.67 -3.94
CA LEU A 90 -36.17 -7.37 -4.11
C LEU A 90 -35.92 -6.09 -4.94
N GLY A 91 -36.90 -5.61 -5.71
CA GLY A 91 -36.75 -4.44 -6.58
C GLY A 91 -36.35 -4.77 -8.02
N LEU A 92 -36.23 -6.05 -8.39
CA LEU A 92 -35.79 -6.48 -9.72
C LEU A 92 -36.79 -6.14 -10.84
N ASN A 93 -38.05 -5.88 -10.47
CA ASN A 93 -39.14 -5.49 -11.37
C ASN A 93 -39.51 -4.00 -11.23
N GLY A 94 -38.63 -3.19 -10.61
CA GLY A 94 -38.84 -1.77 -10.36
C GLY A 94 -39.91 -1.46 -9.30
N PRO A 95 -40.15 -0.17 -8.98
CA PRO A 95 -41.05 0.23 -7.90
C PRO A 95 -42.50 -0.24 -8.05
N ARG A 96 -43.00 -0.31 -9.30
CA ARG A 96 -44.34 -0.87 -9.59
C ARG A 96 -44.42 -2.35 -9.25
N GLY A 97 -43.33 -3.10 -9.48
CA GLY A 97 -43.22 -4.50 -9.11
C GLY A 97 -43.22 -4.72 -7.61
N VAL A 98 -42.53 -3.86 -6.85
CA VAL A 98 -42.53 -3.85 -5.38
C VAL A 98 -43.94 -3.59 -4.85
N ALA A 99 -44.59 -2.52 -5.30
CA ALA A 99 -45.94 -2.15 -4.87
C ALA A 99 -46.99 -3.23 -5.20
N ARG A 100 -46.81 -3.96 -6.31
CA ARG A 100 -47.65 -5.11 -6.64
C ARG A 100 -47.39 -6.28 -5.70
N ALA A 101 -46.14 -6.70 -5.56
CA ALA A 101 -45.76 -7.85 -4.73
C ALA A 101 -46.13 -7.63 -3.25
N TRP A 102 -45.99 -6.41 -2.73
CA TRP A 102 -46.38 -6.06 -1.37
C TRP A 102 -47.89 -6.18 -1.16
N ARG A 103 -48.72 -5.57 -2.03
CA ARG A 103 -50.19 -5.69 -1.98
C ARG A 103 -50.68 -7.13 -2.03
N GLU A 104 -49.99 -8.00 -2.75
CA GLU A 104 -50.34 -9.42 -2.84
C GLU A 104 -50.15 -10.18 -1.52
N ILE A 105 -49.26 -9.72 -0.63
CA ILE A 105 -48.92 -10.43 0.61
C ILE A 105 -49.30 -9.69 1.90
N GLU A 106 -49.46 -8.37 1.87
CA GLU A 106 -49.60 -7.55 3.09
C GLU A 106 -50.75 -8.00 3.98
N ALA A 107 -51.90 -8.38 3.40
CA ALA A 107 -53.09 -8.79 4.15
C ALA A 107 -52.93 -10.15 4.85
N VAL A 108 -52.05 -11.01 4.34
CA VAL A 108 -51.83 -12.39 4.81
C VAL A 108 -50.50 -12.59 5.54
N LEU A 109 -49.64 -11.57 5.58
CA LEU A 109 -48.43 -11.59 6.39
C LEU A 109 -48.78 -11.62 7.89
N PRO A 110 -48.03 -12.38 8.71
CA PRO A 110 -48.05 -12.25 10.17
C PRO A 110 -47.95 -10.79 10.61
N ALA A 111 -48.66 -10.43 11.69
CA ALA A 111 -48.81 -9.03 12.12
C ALA A 111 -47.45 -8.38 12.44
N ASP A 112 -46.57 -9.09 13.14
CA ASP A 112 -45.22 -8.66 13.48
C ASP A 112 -44.35 -8.37 12.24
N LEU A 113 -44.38 -9.24 11.22
CA LEU A 113 -43.68 -9.01 9.97
C LEU A 113 -44.28 -7.83 9.19
N ARG A 114 -45.60 -7.72 9.16
CA ARG A 114 -46.28 -6.62 8.46
C ARG A 114 -45.94 -5.28 9.10
N ASP A 115 -46.06 -5.17 10.42
CA ASP A 115 -45.83 -3.94 11.18
C ASP A 115 -44.38 -3.45 11.01
N TYR A 116 -43.42 -4.37 10.89
CA TYR A 116 -42.03 -4.03 10.61
C TYR A 116 -41.79 -3.61 9.15
N TRP A 117 -42.28 -4.41 8.18
CA TRP A 117 -41.92 -4.23 6.77
C TRP A 117 -42.80 -3.22 6.02
N GLN A 118 -44.02 -2.94 6.49
CA GLN A 118 -44.89 -1.92 5.90
C GLN A 118 -44.26 -0.52 5.88
N PRO A 119 -43.79 0.04 7.01
CA PRO A 119 -43.11 1.33 6.99
C PRO A 119 -41.80 1.27 6.19
N PHE A 120 -41.11 0.13 6.19
CA PHE A 120 -39.90 -0.06 5.38
C PHE A 120 -40.19 0.09 3.88
N PHE A 121 -41.21 -0.61 3.34
CA PHE A 121 -41.53 -0.53 1.91
C PHE A 121 -42.18 0.81 1.52
N ALA A 122 -42.85 1.48 2.45
CA ALA A 122 -43.29 2.86 2.24
C ALA A 122 -42.10 3.82 2.08
N ALA A 123 -41.05 3.66 2.88
CA ALA A 123 -39.82 4.46 2.79
C ALA A 123 -38.88 4.03 1.65
N ASN A 124 -38.94 2.77 1.21
CA ASN A 124 -38.06 2.17 0.21
C ASN A 124 -38.87 1.57 -0.96
N PRO A 125 -39.56 2.40 -1.77
CA PRO A 125 -40.43 1.92 -2.84
C PRO A 125 -39.67 1.18 -3.94
N ALA A 126 -38.34 1.34 -4.03
CA ALA A 126 -37.48 0.64 -4.97
C ALA A 126 -37.17 -0.81 -4.57
N GLY A 127 -37.58 -1.25 -3.37
CA GLY A 127 -37.46 -2.63 -2.90
C GLY A 127 -36.29 -2.87 -1.94
N LEU A 128 -36.04 -4.14 -1.63
CA LEU A 128 -35.04 -4.55 -0.63
C LEU A 128 -33.60 -4.32 -1.10
N LEU A 129 -33.23 -4.74 -2.31
CA LEU A 129 -31.82 -4.69 -2.77
C LEU A 129 -31.20 -3.29 -2.80
N PRO A 130 -31.90 -2.21 -3.18
CA PRO A 130 -31.30 -0.87 -3.20
C PRO A 130 -31.37 -0.14 -1.84
N ALA A 131 -32.01 -0.71 -0.81
CA ALA A 131 -32.36 0.01 0.42
C ALA A 131 -31.21 0.12 1.45
N GLY A 132 -30.18 -0.72 1.34
CA GLY A 132 -29.04 -0.71 2.25
C GLY A 132 -28.24 0.58 2.15
N ARG A 133 -27.59 0.96 3.24
CA ARG A 133 -26.77 2.18 3.29
C ARG A 133 -25.72 2.22 2.18
N LEU A 134 -24.99 1.11 1.96
CA LEU A 134 -24.00 1.02 0.90
C LEU A 134 -24.66 1.09 -0.49
N GLU A 135 -25.73 0.32 -0.71
CA GLU A 135 -26.38 0.21 -2.01
C GLU A 135 -26.98 1.55 -2.47
N ARG A 136 -27.59 2.32 -1.55
CA ARG A 136 -28.08 3.69 -1.84
C ARG A 136 -26.96 4.63 -2.27
N TYR A 137 -25.79 4.51 -1.62
CA TYR A 137 -24.63 5.32 -1.98
C TYR A 137 -24.06 4.93 -3.34
N VAL A 138 -23.74 3.65 -3.60
CA VAL A 138 -23.09 3.28 -4.86
C VAL A 138 -24.00 3.49 -6.08
N THR A 139 -25.30 3.20 -5.95
CA THR A 139 -26.27 3.45 -7.03
C THR A 139 -26.57 4.94 -7.24
N GLY A 140 -26.18 5.79 -6.27
CA GLY A 140 -26.24 7.24 -6.37
C GLY A 140 -25.17 7.85 -7.30
N PHE A 141 -24.14 7.09 -7.69
CA PHE A 141 -23.05 7.58 -8.52
C PHE A 141 -23.46 7.89 -9.96
N LEU A 142 -24.01 6.91 -10.69
CA LEU A 142 -24.29 7.08 -12.13
C LEU A 142 -25.16 8.33 -12.43
N PRO A 143 -26.19 8.67 -11.63
CA PRO A 143 -26.97 9.90 -11.83
C PRO A 143 -26.18 11.22 -11.75
N THR A 144 -25.04 11.27 -11.05
CA THR A 144 -24.21 12.49 -10.93
C THR A 144 -23.42 12.79 -12.20
N LEU A 145 -23.26 11.80 -13.08
CA LEU A 145 -22.49 11.95 -14.32
C LEU A 145 -23.27 12.73 -15.39
N PRO A 146 -22.56 13.50 -16.25
CA PRO A 146 -23.13 14.08 -17.46
C PRO A 146 -23.88 13.04 -18.32
N PRO A 147 -24.99 13.41 -19.01
CA PRO A 147 -25.76 12.50 -19.87
C PRO A 147 -24.92 11.70 -20.86
N THR A 148 -23.89 12.32 -21.44
CA THR A 148 -22.96 11.70 -22.39
C THR A 148 -22.15 10.57 -21.76
N LEU A 149 -21.59 10.80 -20.56
CA LEU A 149 -20.86 9.77 -19.82
C LEU A 149 -21.78 8.64 -19.36
N ARG A 150 -23.02 8.96 -18.94
CA ARG A 150 -24.02 7.93 -18.58
C ARG A 150 -24.32 6.99 -19.74
N GLU A 151 -24.46 7.52 -20.95
CA GLU A 151 -24.69 6.68 -22.14
C GLU A 151 -23.46 5.82 -22.48
N LYS A 152 -22.25 6.38 -22.36
CA LYS A 152 -21.01 5.61 -22.56
C LYS A 152 -20.87 4.46 -21.55
N VAL A 153 -21.20 4.68 -20.28
CA VAL A 153 -21.23 3.61 -19.27
C VAL A 153 -22.26 2.54 -19.63
N ARG A 154 -23.45 2.92 -20.13
CA ARG A 154 -24.44 1.94 -20.64
C ARG A 154 -23.96 1.19 -21.87
N GLN A 155 -23.19 1.82 -22.75
CA GLN A 155 -22.66 1.19 -23.96
C GLN A 155 -21.74 0.00 -23.65
N LEU A 156 -21.10 -0.04 -22.48
CA LEU A 156 -20.31 -1.20 -22.03
C LEU A 156 -21.13 -2.50 -21.99
N LEU A 157 -22.47 -2.43 -21.84
CA LEU A 157 -23.36 -3.59 -21.89
C LEU A 157 -23.51 -4.20 -23.29
N ARG A 158 -23.10 -3.50 -24.34
CA ARG A 158 -23.36 -3.88 -25.74
C ARG A 158 -22.20 -4.66 -26.37
N PHE A 159 -21.06 -4.80 -25.69
CA PHE A 159 -19.89 -5.50 -26.24
C PHE A 159 -19.97 -7.01 -26.06
N ASP A 160 -19.54 -7.74 -27.10
CA ASP A 160 -19.44 -9.21 -27.12
C ASP A 160 -18.06 -9.74 -26.72
N THR A 161 -17.03 -8.90 -26.74
CA THR A 161 -15.65 -9.28 -26.43
C THR A 161 -15.00 -8.31 -25.45
N VAL A 162 -14.17 -8.85 -24.56
CA VAL A 162 -13.43 -8.07 -23.55
C VAL A 162 -12.49 -7.07 -24.23
N ALA A 163 -11.82 -7.47 -25.32
CA ALA A 163 -10.91 -6.60 -26.06
C ALA A 163 -11.61 -5.34 -26.61
N ALA A 164 -12.79 -5.49 -27.23
CA ALA A 164 -13.54 -4.35 -27.76
C ALA A 164 -14.08 -3.45 -26.63
N GLN A 165 -14.57 -4.06 -25.54
CA GLN A 165 -15.01 -3.33 -24.35
C GLN A 165 -13.88 -2.51 -23.72
N ALA A 166 -12.70 -3.11 -23.56
CA ALA A 166 -11.54 -2.48 -22.96
C ALA A 166 -11.01 -1.33 -23.84
N ALA A 167 -10.96 -1.54 -25.16
CA ALA A 167 -10.59 -0.50 -26.12
C ALA A 167 -11.55 0.69 -26.07
N PHE A 168 -12.86 0.42 -26.04
CA PHE A 168 -13.88 1.46 -25.88
C PHE A 168 -13.74 2.19 -24.54
N PHE A 169 -13.59 1.46 -23.43
CA PHE A 169 -13.40 2.07 -22.12
C PHE A 169 -12.18 3.01 -22.11
N ALA A 170 -11.04 2.56 -22.64
CA ALA A 170 -9.84 3.36 -22.74
C ALA A 170 -10.04 4.63 -23.59
N ALA A 171 -10.68 4.49 -24.75
CA ALA A 171 -10.84 5.56 -25.72
C ALA A 171 -11.94 6.59 -25.35
N GLU A 172 -12.99 6.17 -24.65
CA GLU A 172 -14.20 6.97 -24.48
C GLU A 172 -14.51 7.36 -23.04
N LEU A 173 -14.07 6.55 -22.06
CA LEU A 173 -14.30 6.78 -20.64
C LEU A 173 -12.99 7.18 -19.94
N ALA A 174 -11.94 6.37 -20.02
CA ALA A 174 -10.68 6.62 -19.32
C ALA A 174 -9.92 7.87 -19.81
N SER A 175 -10.15 8.30 -21.05
CA SER A 175 -9.62 9.52 -21.67
C SER A 175 -10.51 10.76 -21.48
N SER A 176 -11.65 10.61 -20.79
CA SER A 176 -12.65 11.66 -20.56
C SER A 176 -12.62 12.15 -19.11
N THR A 177 -13.61 12.92 -18.65
CA THR A 177 -13.74 13.34 -17.24
C THR A 177 -14.30 12.25 -16.30
N PHE A 178 -14.58 11.05 -16.82
CA PHE A 178 -15.09 9.93 -16.02
C PHE A 178 -14.17 9.51 -14.85
N PRO A 179 -12.83 9.40 -15.02
CA PRO A 179 -11.93 9.06 -13.92
C PRO A 179 -12.02 10.05 -12.77
N GLU A 180 -12.03 11.36 -13.05
CA GLU A 180 -12.11 12.42 -12.04
C GLU A 180 -13.43 12.33 -11.28
N HIS A 181 -14.56 12.18 -11.99
CA HIS A 181 -15.86 12.00 -11.35
C HIS A 181 -15.92 10.74 -10.49
N PHE A 182 -15.38 9.62 -10.97
CA PHE A 182 -15.38 8.36 -10.23
C PHE A 182 -14.51 8.46 -8.98
N ILE A 183 -13.27 8.93 -9.12
CA ILE A 183 -12.31 9.04 -8.02
C ILE A 183 -12.83 10.01 -6.97
N ALA A 184 -13.37 11.18 -7.37
CA ALA A 184 -13.91 12.15 -6.44
C ALA A 184 -15.16 11.64 -5.70
N TYR A 185 -16.06 10.92 -6.39
CA TYR A 185 -17.26 10.39 -5.74
C TYR A 185 -16.95 9.32 -4.70
N PHE A 186 -15.92 8.51 -4.96
CA PHE A 186 -15.51 7.39 -4.10
C PHE A 186 -14.28 7.68 -3.23
N ASP A 187 -13.92 8.95 -3.06
CA ASP A 187 -12.90 9.36 -2.10
C ASP A 187 -13.33 9.05 -0.66
N ASP A 188 -12.38 9.09 0.28
CA ASP A 188 -12.62 8.64 1.66
C ASP A 188 -13.70 9.49 2.36
N ALA A 189 -13.79 10.78 2.01
CA ALA A 189 -14.80 11.69 2.54
C ALA A 189 -16.21 11.30 2.11
N ASN A 190 -16.45 11.06 0.81
CA ASN A 190 -17.77 10.69 0.30
C ASN A 190 -18.13 9.23 0.58
N LEU A 191 -17.13 8.34 0.61
CA LEU A 191 -17.34 6.92 0.91
C LEU A 191 -17.93 6.70 2.31
N SER A 192 -17.71 7.63 3.24
CA SER A 192 -18.34 7.66 4.57
C SER A 192 -19.88 7.73 4.54
N GLN A 193 -20.47 8.12 3.41
CA GLN A 193 -21.93 8.10 3.23
C GLN A 193 -22.44 6.66 3.09
N GLY A 194 -21.69 5.79 2.39
CA GLY A 194 -22.02 4.38 2.20
C GLY A 194 -21.42 3.43 3.25
N ARG A 195 -20.29 3.80 3.86
CA ARG A 195 -19.53 2.97 4.81
C ARG A 195 -19.23 3.74 6.10
N ASP A 196 -18.91 3.01 7.16
CA ASP A 196 -18.52 3.63 8.42
C ASP A 196 -17.06 4.13 8.36
N PRO A 197 -16.75 5.39 8.76
CA PRO A 197 -15.38 5.90 8.74
C PRO A 197 -14.37 5.03 9.49
N ALA A 198 -14.83 4.32 10.53
CA ALA A 198 -13.97 3.45 11.31
C ALA A 198 -13.36 2.29 10.50
N LEU A 199 -13.96 1.94 9.35
CA LEU A 199 -13.42 0.95 8.40
C LEU A 199 -12.11 1.42 7.77
N PHE A 200 -11.88 2.74 7.65
CA PHE A 200 -10.70 3.29 6.98
C PHE A 200 -9.49 3.44 7.90
N LYS A 201 -9.66 3.24 9.23
CA LYS A 201 -8.62 3.49 10.23
C LYS A 201 -7.28 2.80 9.94
N TYR A 202 -7.33 1.62 9.32
CA TYR A 202 -6.15 0.79 9.03
C TYR A 202 -5.92 0.59 7.52
N ALA A 203 -6.63 1.34 6.67
CA ALA A 203 -6.44 1.29 5.23
C ALA A 203 -5.20 2.10 4.83
N ALA A 204 -4.37 1.53 3.94
CA ALA A 204 -3.15 2.17 3.45
C ALA A 204 -3.31 2.86 2.08
N GLU A 205 -4.48 2.71 1.45
CA GLU A 205 -4.80 3.25 0.12
C GLU A 205 -6.07 4.11 0.20
N SER A 206 -6.18 5.12 -0.67
CA SER A 206 -7.40 5.92 -0.81
C SER A 206 -8.46 5.18 -1.65
N GLY A 207 -9.71 5.18 -1.20
CA GLY A 207 -10.80 4.41 -1.80
C GLY A 207 -11.02 4.74 -3.29
N GLY A 208 -11.05 6.02 -3.66
CA GLY A 208 -11.45 6.46 -5.00
C GLY A 208 -10.52 5.98 -6.11
N ALA A 209 -9.21 6.23 -5.94
CA ALA A 209 -8.19 5.82 -6.91
C ALA A 209 -8.04 4.29 -6.97
N ALA A 210 -8.07 3.62 -5.81
CA ALA A 210 -7.96 2.17 -5.72
C ALA A 210 -9.15 1.47 -6.41
N PHE A 211 -10.39 1.91 -6.16
CA PHE A 211 -11.57 1.37 -6.81
C PHE A 211 -11.58 1.63 -8.31
N TYR A 212 -11.12 2.81 -8.77
CA TYR A 212 -11.01 3.09 -10.21
C TYR A 212 -10.00 2.17 -10.90
N ALA A 213 -8.83 1.95 -10.30
CA ALA A 213 -7.83 1.03 -10.83
C ALA A 213 -8.37 -0.41 -10.95
N ARG A 214 -9.11 -0.89 -9.95
CA ARG A 214 -9.75 -2.21 -9.97
C ARG A 214 -10.87 -2.31 -10.99
N LEU A 215 -11.69 -1.26 -11.12
CA LEU A 215 -12.71 -1.17 -12.17
C LEU A 215 -12.06 -1.32 -13.54
N ARG A 216 -10.99 -0.58 -13.81
CA ARG A 216 -10.23 -0.68 -15.08
C ARG A 216 -9.68 -2.08 -15.31
N ALA A 217 -9.09 -2.71 -14.30
CA ALA A 217 -8.58 -4.08 -14.40
C ALA A 217 -9.69 -5.11 -14.68
N GLN A 218 -10.84 -4.96 -14.03
CA GLN A 218 -12.00 -5.83 -14.27
C GLN A 218 -12.54 -5.66 -15.69
N LEU A 219 -12.66 -4.43 -16.19
CA LEU A 219 -13.13 -4.15 -17.54
C LEU A 219 -12.22 -4.71 -18.62
N ALA A 220 -10.94 -4.94 -18.30
CA ALA A 220 -9.95 -5.56 -19.17
C ALA A 220 -9.98 -7.09 -19.17
N THR A 221 -10.77 -7.73 -18.28
CA THR A 221 -10.77 -9.19 -18.10
C THR A 221 -12.17 -9.81 -18.12
N GLN A 222 -13.23 -9.04 -17.89
CA GLN A 222 -14.60 -9.52 -17.81
C GLN A 222 -15.57 -8.65 -18.60
N LEU A 223 -16.55 -9.29 -19.25
CA LEU A 223 -17.63 -8.60 -19.93
C LEU A 223 -18.65 -8.06 -18.92
N VAL A 224 -18.94 -6.76 -19.03
CA VAL A 224 -19.90 -6.06 -18.17
C VAL A 224 -21.31 -6.61 -18.32
N ARG A 225 -21.71 -7.02 -19.52
CA ARG A 225 -23.03 -7.62 -19.76
C ARG A 225 -23.31 -8.86 -18.90
N ASP A 226 -22.25 -9.60 -18.56
CA ASP A 226 -22.30 -10.86 -17.82
C ASP A 226 -21.92 -10.69 -16.34
N ASN A 227 -21.57 -9.47 -15.91
CA ASN A 227 -21.14 -9.17 -14.55
C ASN A 227 -22.29 -8.56 -13.72
N PHE A 228 -22.78 -9.31 -12.74
CA PHE A 228 -23.82 -8.86 -11.81
C PHE A 228 -23.45 -7.59 -11.03
N PHE A 229 -22.25 -7.57 -10.44
CA PHE A 229 -21.84 -6.51 -9.52
C PHE A 229 -21.65 -5.19 -10.24
N PHE A 230 -21.00 -5.18 -11.41
CA PHE A 230 -20.90 -3.97 -12.23
C PHE A 230 -22.30 -3.42 -12.54
N ARG A 231 -23.20 -4.29 -13.01
CA ARG A 231 -24.53 -3.86 -13.44
C ARG A 231 -25.35 -3.32 -12.28
N PHE A 232 -25.30 -3.98 -11.13
CA PHE A 232 -25.96 -3.51 -9.93
C PHE A 232 -25.36 -2.18 -9.45
N PHE A 233 -24.04 -2.08 -9.40
CA PHE A 233 -23.33 -0.88 -8.93
C PHE A 233 -23.71 0.36 -9.74
N PHE A 234 -23.75 0.26 -11.07
CA PHE A 234 -24.04 1.40 -11.93
C PHE A 234 -25.53 1.62 -12.21
N PHE A 235 -26.31 0.55 -12.38
CA PHE A 235 -27.69 0.64 -12.89
C PHE A 235 -28.76 0.23 -11.87
N GLY A 236 -28.36 -0.31 -10.71
CA GLY A 236 -29.28 -0.84 -9.71
C GLY A 236 -29.91 -2.18 -10.09
N PRO A 237 -30.92 -2.63 -9.33
CA PRO A 237 -31.54 -3.95 -9.51
C PRO A 237 -32.49 -4.07 -10.70
N GLU A 238 -33.04 -2.95 -11.16
CA GLU A 238 -34.13 -2.97 -12.14
C GLU A 238 -33.65 -3.49 -13.50
N GLY A 239 -34.38 -4.46 -14.05
CA GLY A 239 -34.09 -4.98 -15.39
C GLY A 239 -32.84 -5.87 -15.47
N LEU A 240 -32.27 -6.30 -14.34
CA LEU A 240 -31.19 -7.29 -14.35
C LEU A 240 -31.68 -8.63 -14.95
N PRO A 241 -31.00 -9.17 -15.97
CA PRO A 241 -31.32 -10.44 -16.58
C PRO A 241 -31.18 -11.59 -15.59
N GLU A 242 -32.08 -12.55 -15.70
CA GLU A 242 -32.12 -13.74 -14.86
C GLU A 242 -30.76 -14.46 -14.80
N ALA A 243 -30.08 -14.57 -15.94
CA ALA A 243 -28.83 -15.32 -16.07
C ALA A 243 -27.66 -14.73 -15.26
N VAL A 244 -27.67 -13.42 -14.99
CA VAL A 244 -26.61 -12.77 -14.22
C VAL A 244 -26.93 -12.67 -12.73
N LEU A 245 -28.17 -12.94 -12.30
CA LEU A 245 -28.52 -12.86 -10.88
C LEU A 245 -27.73 -13.90 -10.07
N PRO A 246 -27.39 -13.62 -8.79
CA PRO A 246 -26.88 -14.63 -7.88
C PRO A 246 -27.81 -15.85 -7.87
N PRO A 247 -27.28 -17.10 -7.78
CA PRO A 247 -28.09 -18.31 -7.85
C PRO A 247 -29.30 -18.30 -6.92
N CYS A 248 -29.17 -17.76 -5.71
CA CYS A 248 -30.26 -17.67 -4.74
C CYS A 248 -31.46 -16.82 -5.20
N TYR A 249 -31.28 -15.92 -6.17
CA TYR A 249 -32.33 -15.06 -6.71
C TYR A 249 -32.83 -15.51 -8.08
N GLN A 250 -32.26 -16.58 -8.65
CA GLN A 250 -32.76 -17.16 -9.88
C GLN A 250 -33.97 -18.06 -9.58
N ARG A 251 -35.03 -17.89 -10.36
CA ARG A 251 -36.31 -18.61 -10.28
C ARG A 251 -36.11 -20.13 -10.25
N ARG A 252 -35.15 -20.65 -11.03
CA ARG A 252 -34.86 -22.10 -11.12
C ARG A 252 -34.41 -22.71 -9.78
N HIS A 253 -33.88 -21.91 -8.87
CA HIS A 253 -33.37 -22.37 -7.58
C HIS A 253 -34.36 -22.20 -6.42
N HIS A 254 -35.49 -21.51 -6.64
CA HIS A 254 -36.43 -21.15 -5.57
C HIS A 254 -37.02 -22.36 -4.85
N ALA A 255 -37.50 -23.38 -5.59
CA ALA A 255 -38.06 -24.59 -4.98
C ALA A 255 -37.00 -25.33 -4.15
N ARG A 256 -35.79 -25.45 -4.70
CA ARG A 256 -34.68 -26.11 -4.02
C ARG A 256 -34.26 -25.37 -2.75
N LEU A 257 -34.22 -24.04 -2.78
CA LEU A 257 -33.97 -23.23 -1.59
C LEU A 257 -35.01 -23.48 -0.50
N ARG A 258 -36.30 -23.50 -0.86
CA ARG A 258 -37.40 -23.75 0.08
C ARG A 258 -37.21 -25.08 0.84
N GLU A 259 -36.82 -26.15 0.14
CA GLU A 259 -36.53 -27.46 0.74
C GLU A 259 -35.33 -27.42 1.70
N LEU A 260 -34.35 -26.57 1.42
CA LEU A 260 -33.10 -26.49 2.18
C LEU A 260 -33.16 -25.53 3.36
N LEU A 261 -34.13 -24.60 3.40
CA LEU A 261 -34.31 -23.64 4.50
C LEU A 261 -34.32 -24.26 5.91
N PRO A 262 -34.86 -25.47 6.16
CA PRO A 262 -34.78 -26.09 7.49
C PRO A 262 -33.36 -26.36 7.99
N ARG A 263 -32.34 -26.32 7.12
CA ARG A 263 -30.91 -26.48 7.47
C ARG A 263 -30.24 -25.18 7.89
N LEU A 264 -30.96 -24.05 7.83
CA LEU A 264 -30.48 -22.73 8.21
C LEU A 264 -30.77 -22.46 9.68
N THR A 265 -29.75 -22.03 10.42
CA THR A 265 -29.87 -21.46 11.77
C THR A 265 -29.41 -20.01 11.76
N LEU A 266 -30.15 -19.12 12.43
CA LEU A 266 -29.80 -17.72 12.61
C LEU A 266 -29.21 -17.51 14.01
N VAL A 267 -28.11 -16.76 14.10
CA VAL A 267 -27.46 -16.40 15.35
C VAL A 267 -27.17 -14.89 15.35
N THR A 268 -27.60 -14.20 16.40
CA THR A 268 -27.15 -12.82 16.65
C THR A 268 -25.94 -12.89 17.58
N GLY A 269 -24.78 -12.42 17.12
CA GLY A 269 -23.55 -12.48 17.89
C GLY A 269 -22.29 -12.31 17.04
N GLU A 270 -21.15 -12.34 17.72
CA GLU A 270 -19.84 -12.18 17.08
C GLU A 270 -19.33 -13.52 16.55
N ALA A 271 -18.91 -13.57 15.28
CA ALA A 271 -18.57 -14.81 14.59
C ALA A 271 -17.36 -15.55 15.20
N THR A 272 -16.31 -14.82 15.60
CA THR A 272 -15.12 -15.44 16.20
C THR A 272 -15.39 -15.97 17.60
N GLN A 273 -16.24 -15.29 18.39
CA GLN A 273 -16.76 -15.80 19.66
C GLN A 273 -17.59 -17.06 19.45
N TYR A 274 -18.51 -17.04 18.48
CA TYR A 274 -19.33 -18.21 18.17
C TYR A 274 -18.46 -19.42 17.83
N LEU A 275 -17.45 -19.27 16.97
CA LEU A 275 -16.54 -20.35 16.57
C LEU A 275 -15.78 -21.02 17.74
N ARG A 276 -15.65 -20.33 18.87
CA ARG A 276 -15.02 -20.85 20.10
C ARG A 276 -15.99 -21.60 21.03
N THR A 277 -17.30 -21.43 20.86
CA THR A 277 -18.33 -22.13 21.65
C THR A 277 -18.41 -23.63 21.31
N PRO A 278 -19.02 -24.47 22.16
CA PRO A 278 -19.25 -25.89 21.83
C PRO A 278 -20.00 -26.09 20.51
N ALA A 279 -21.05 -25.31 20.24
CA ALA A 279 -21.78 -25.36 18.97
C ALA A 279 -20.89 -24.95 17.80
N GLY A 280 -20.10 -23.88 17.99
CA GLY A 280 -19.15 -23.40 16.99
C GLY A 280 -18.07 -24.39 16.63
N ARG A 281 -17.69 -25.33 17.52
CA ARG A 281 -16.68 -26.37 17.25
C ARG A 281 -17.06 -27.34 16.13
N HIS A 282 -18.36 -27.50 15.84
CA HIS A 282 -18.85 -28.35 14.75
C HIS A 282 -18.75 -27.69 13.37
N ILE A 283 -18.49 -26.38 13.30
CA ILE A 283 -18.31 -25.67 12.03
C ILE A 283 -17.03 -26.15 11.34
N SER A 284 -17.16 -26.65 10.11
CA SER A 284 -16.03 -27.07 9.27
C SER A 284 -15.58 -25.96 8.29
N LYS A 285 -16.49 -25.04 7.94
CA LYS A 285 -16.25 -24.02 6.91
C LYS A 285 -16.83 -22.66 7.32
N ALA A 286 -16.09 -21.57 7.12
CA ALA A 286 -16.53 -20.23 7.54
C ALA A 286 -16.30 -19.16 6.48
N SER A 287 -17.27 -18.27 6.26
CA SER A 287 -17.11 -17.04 5.46
C SER A 287 -17.24 -15.83 6.37
N LEU A 288 -16.12 -15.15 6.61
CA LEU A 288 -15.95 -14.10 7.63
C LEU A 288 -15.58 -12.74 7.03
N SER A 289 -16.17 -12.37 5.90
CA SER A 289 -15.85 -11.10 5.23
C SER A 289 -16.20 -9.87 6.07
N ASN A 290 -15.46 -8.78 5.86
CA ASN A 290 -15.59 -7.47 6.51
C ASN A 290 -15.26 -7.42 8.02
N ILE A 291 -15.25 -8.53 8.77
CA ILE A 291 -14.96 -8.46 10.21
C ILE A 291 -13.49 -8.07 10.50
N PHE A 292 -12.58 -8.48 9.61
CA PHE A 292 -11.15 -8.19 9.72
C PHE A 292 -10.79 -6.76 9.28
N GLU A 293 -11.65 -6.09 8.50
CA GLU A 293 -11.47 -4.69 8.07
C GLU A 293 -11.54 -3.68 9.22
N TYR A 294 -12.10 -4.05 10.37
CA TYR A 294 -12.23 -3.17 11.55
C TYR A 294 -11.22 -3.51 12.65
N THR A 295 -10.18 -4.28 12.33
CA THR A 295 -9.18 -4.73 13.30
C THR A 295 -7.78 -4.27 12.92
N SER A 296 -6.92 -4.12 13.92
CA SER A 296 -5.49 -3.93 13.71
C SER A 296 -4.82 -5.25 13.25
N PRO A 297 -3.64 -5.20 12.61
CA PRO A 297 -2.89 -6.40 12.27
C PRO A 297 -2.58 -7.30 13.48
N ALA A 298 -2.35 -6.72 14.66
CA ALA A 298 -2.10 -7.46 15.90
C ALA A 298 -3.35 -8.23 16.37
N GLU A 299 -4.53 -7.58 16.36
CA GLU A 299 -5.79 -8.23 16.74
C GLU A 299 -6.18 -9.32 15.74
N PHE A 300 -5.96 -9.08 14.44
CA PHE A 300 -6.12 -10.12 13.41
C PHE A 300 -5.28 -11.36 13.73
N GLY A 301 -3.99 -11.19 14.01
CA GLY A 301 -3.09 -12.29 14.40
C GLY A 301 -3.56 -13.03 15.65
N ALA A 302 -4.01 -12.30 16.68
CA ALA A 302 -4.55 -12.89 17.91
C ALA A 302 -5.80 -13.73 17.65
N VAL A 303 -6.74 -13.21 16.84
CA VAL A 303 -7.98 -13.92 16.49
C VAL A 303 -7.68 -15.16 15.66
N VAL A 304 -6.80 -15.07 14.66
CA VAL A 304 -6.39 -16.23 13.86
C VAL A 304 -5.74 -17.28 14.75
N GLY A 305 -4.83 -16.90 15.65
CA GLY A 305 -4.23 -17.83 16.62
C GLY A 305 -5.27 -18.53 17.50
N GLN A 306 -6.32 -17.82 17.91
CA GLN A 306 -7.41 -18.39 18.72
C GLN A 306 -8.39 -19.28 17.94
N LEU A 307 -8.55 -19.05 16.63
CA LEU A 307 -9.40 -19.88 15.78
C LEU A 307 -8.70 -21.18 15.36
N PHE A 308 -7.36 -21.18 15.34
CA PHE A 308 -6.54 -22.32 14.94
C PHE A 308 -5.49 -22.75 15.98
N PRO A 309 -5.86 -22.93 17.28
CA PRO A 309 -4.87 -23.18 18.34
C PRO A 309 -4.27 -24.59 18.32
N ASN A 310 -4.81 -25.52 17.51
CA ASN A 310 -4.28 -26.89 17.28
C ASN A 310 -4.82 -27.43 15.94
N ALA A 311 -3.97 -28.08 15.13
CA ALA A 311 -4.34 -28.69 13.83
C ALA A 311 -5.39 -29.84 13.91
N ALA A 312 -5.93 -30.12 15.10
CA ALA A 312 -6.87 -31.20 15.34
C ALA A 312 -8.31 -30.91 14.83
N ARG A 313 -8.65 -29.65 14.54
CA ARG A 313 -9.97 -29.26 14.02
C ARG A 313 -9.89 -28.83 12.56
N PRO A 314 -10.53 -29.56 11.61
CA PRO A 314 -10.61 -29.13 10.22
C PRO A 314 -11.56 -27.92 10.10
N LEU A 315 -10.98 -26.72 10.03
CA LEU A 315 -11.65 -25.47 9.69
C LEU A 315 -11.05 -24.89 8.41
N ARG A 316 -11.91 -24.52 7.47
CA ARG A 316 -11.53 -23.76 6.27
C ARG A 316 -12.32 -22.46 6.21
N LEU A 317 -11.61 -21.34 6.10
CA LEU A 317 -12.16 -20.00 6.23
C LEU A 317 -11.88 -19.18 4.97
N VAL A 318 -12.83 -18.35 4.55
CA VAL A 318 -12.65 -17.35 3.50
C VAL A 318 -13.09 -15.97 3.96
N TYR A 319 -12.36 -14.94 3.56
CA TYR A 319 -12.74 -13.53 3.76
C TYR A 319 -12.22 -12.68 2.60
N TRP A 320 -12.87 -11.54 2.40
CA TRP A 320 -12.49 -10.54 1.40
C TRP A 320 -11.98 -9.32 2.14
N ASN A 321 -10.88 -8.77 1.64
CA ASN A 321 -10.39 -7.48 2.10
C ASN A 321 -10.84 -6.38 1.14
N LEU A 322 -11.36 -5.28 1.69
CA LEU A 322 -11.83 -4.13 0.94
C LEU A 322 -10.69 -3.16 0.65
N LEU A 323 -10.05 -2.62 1.69
CA LEU A 323 -8.94 -1.67 1.56
C LEU A 323 -7.67 -2.14 2.30
N GLN A 324 -7.79 -3.10 3.21
CA GLN A 324 -6.64 -3.66 3.92
C GLN A 324 -5.95 -4.80 3.15
N ASN A 325 -4.76 -5.19 3.61
CA ASN A 325 -4.02 -6.35 3.09
C ASN A 325 -3.85 -7.48 4.11
N GLN A 326 -4.77 -7.63 5.07
CA GLN A 326 -4.57 -8.60 6.15
C GLN A 326 -4.49 -10.05 5.64
N GLY A 327 -3.55 -10.81 6.19
CA GLY A 327 -3.22 -12.18 5.80
C GLY A 327 -2.63 -12.26 4.40
N ALA A 328 -1.69 -11.38 4.06
CA ALA A 328 -1.12 -11.30 2.72
C ALA A 328 -0.16 -12.46 2.43
N THR A 329 0.50 -12.98 3.45
CA THR A 329 1.56 -13.98 3.29
C THR A 329 1.39 -15.18 4.22
N PRO A 330 1.88 -16.37 3.82
CA PRO A 330 1.98 -17.51 4.73
C PRO A 330 2.87 -17.23 5.96
N ALA A 331 3.82 -16.29 5.88
CA ALA A 331 4.65 -15.88 7.02
C ALA A 331 3.82 -15.16 8.11
N GLU A 332 2.87 -14.32 7.71
CA GLU A 332 1.91 -13.66 8.61
C GLU A 332 0.76 -14.59 9.02
N THR A 333 0.41 -15.55 8.18
CA THR A 333 -0.71 -16.46 8.39
C THR A 333 -0.38 -17.83 7.80
N PRO A 334 0.25 -18.74 8.58
CA PRO A 334 0.72 -20.05 8.10
C PRO A 334 -0.34 -20.96 7.48
N LEU A 335 -1.62 -20.63 7.69
CA LEU A 335 -2.78 -21.36 7.21
C LEU A 335 -3.24 -20.89 5.82
N LEU A 336 -2.60 -19.86 5.26
CA LEU A 336 -3.00 -19.24 4.01
C LEU A 336 -2.83 -20.21 2.83
N ASP A 337 -3.93 -20.50 2.16
CA ASP A 337 -3.96 -21.16 0.86
C ASP A 337 -3.62 -20.14 -0.23
N GLN A 338 -2.34 -19.79 -0.34
CA GLN A 338 -1.86 -18.69 -1.20
C GLN A 338 -2.21 -18.87 -2.68
N PRO A 339 -1.98 -20.05 -3.32
CA PRO A 339 -2.31 -20.23 -4.74
C PRO A 339 -3.81 -20.04 -5.00
N GLN A 340 -4.65 -20.57 -4.11
CA GLN A 340 -6.08 -20.42 -4.23
C GLN A 340 -6.53 -18.98 -3.98
N SER A 341 -5.97 -18.33 -2.95
CA SER A 341 -6.26 -16.93 -2.62
C SER A 341 -5.92 -15.99 -3.79
N ALA A 342 -4.75 -16.17 -4.41
CA ALA A 342 -4.34 -15.39 -5.58
C ALA A 342 -5.25 -15.62 -6.79
N ARG A 343 -5.55 -16.89 -7.12
CA ARG A 343 -6.45 -17.24 -8.22
C ARG A 343 -7.86 -16.67 -8.02
N LEU A 344 -8.39 -16.77 -6.81
CA LEU A 344 -9.72 -16.25 -6.47
C LEU A 344 -9.75 -14.72 -6.49
N SER A 345 -8.70 -14.06 -6.00
CA SER A 345 -8.58 -12.59 -6.06
C SER A 345 -8.59 -12.08 -7.49
N ALA A 346 -7.89 -12.76 -8.41
CA ALA A 346 -7.84 -12.38 -9.82
C ALA A 346 -9.15 -12.66 -10.57
N ALA A 347 -9.93 -13.64 -10.13
CA ALA A 347 -11.15 -14.09 -10.79
C ALA A 347 -12.44 -13.50 -10.19
N ASP A 348 -12.36 -12.80 -9.05
CA ASP A 348 -13.55 -12.28 -8.38
C ASP A 348 -14.30 -11.29 -9.27
N ALA A 349 -15.63 -11.37 -9.24
CA ALA A 349 -16.47 -10.55 -10.10
C ALA A 349 -16.79 -9.18 -9.51
N CYS A 350 -16.41 -8.89 -8.27
CA CYS A 350 -16.63 -7.59 -7.66
C CYS A 350 -15.30 -6.80 -7.60
N PHE A 351 -15.18 -5.76 -8.42
CA PHE A 351 -13.98 -4.90 -8.44
C PHE A 351 -13.78 -4.12 -7.13
N TYR A 352 -14.79 -4.10 -6.26
CA TYR A 352 -14.77 -3.33 -5.02
C TYR A 352 -13.71 -3.87 -4.05
N PHE A 353 -13.53 -5.19 -3.99
CA PHE A 353 -12.57 -5.83 -3.08
C PHE A 353 -11.14 -5.81 -3.61
N ARG A 354 -10.19 -5.66 -2.69
CA ARG A 354 -8.76 -5.71 -2.98
C ARG A 354 -8.28 -7.13 -3.22
N ASN A 355 -8.74 -8.07 -2.40
CA ASN A 355 -8.32 -9.47 -2.49
C ASN A 355 -9.26 -10.41 -1.72
N VAL A 356 -9.11 -11.70 -2.01
CA VAL A 356 -9.75 -12.83 -1.35
C VAL A 356 -8.68 -13.64 -0.65
N ARG A 357 -8.96 -14.07 0.58
CA ARG A 357 -8.07 -14.88 1.41
C ARG A 357 -8.77 -16.14 1.85
N VAL A 358 -8.07 -17.26 1.71
CA VAL A 358 -8.54 -18.57 2.15
C VAL A 358 -7.55 -19.14 3.15
N LEU A 359 -8.02 -19.41 4.37
CA LEU A 359 -7.24 -20.08 5.40
C LEU A 359 -7.73 -21.53 5.53
N ASP A 360 -6.82 -22.49 5.67
CA ASP A 360 -7.18 -23.90 5.85
C ASP A 360 -6.29 -24.55 6.91
N SER A 361 -6.93 -24.97 8.01
CA SER A 361 -6.32 -25.73 9.11
C SER A 361 -5.51 -26.95 8.65
N ARG A 362 -5.86 -27.59 7.52
CA ARG A 362 -5.14 -28.77 7.01
C ARG A 362 -3.75 -28.45 6.51
N ARG A 363 -3.43 -27.16 6.30
CA ARG A 363 -2.08 -26.71 5.95
C ARG A 363 -1.20 -26.48 7.18
N ALA A 364 -1.75 -26.61 8.40
CA ALA A 364 -0.97 -26.56 9.62
C ALA A 364 -0.02 -27.77 9.70
N GLY A 365 1.24 -27.57 9.33
CA GLY A 365 2.29 -28.60 9.37
C GLY A 365 2.68 -29.20 8.01
N GLU A 366 2.09 -28.76 6.89
CA GLU A 366 2.62 -29.11 5.56
C GLU A 366 3.89 -28.28 5.27
N PRO A 367 5.03 -28.89 4.88
CA PRO A 367 6.09 -28.14 4.24
C PRO A 367 5.53 -27.50 2.97
N THR A 368 5.73 -26.20 2.80
CA THR A 368 5.35 -25.47 1.58
C THR A 368 6.09 -26.06 0.38
N LEU A 369 5.43 -26.96 -0.34
CA LEU A 369 5.96 -27.61 -1.55
C LEU A 369 5.89 -26.66 -2.77
N PRO A 370 6.85 -26.75 -3.72
CA PRO A 370 6.93 -25.87 -4.88
C PRO A 370 5.84 -26.17 -5.92
N LEU A 371 5.48 -25.15 -6.71
CA LEU A 371 4.52 -25.24 -7.82
C LEU A 371 5.05 -26.14 -8.97
N PRO A 372 4.19 -26.90 -9.69
CA PRO A 372 4.61 -27.71 -10.81
C PRO A 372 4.94 -26.86 -12.05
N SER A 373 6.01 -27.24 -12.75
CA SER A 373 6.47 -26.69 -14.02
C SER A 373 5.43 -26.83 -15.13
N ALA A 374 5.01 -25.72 -15.74
CA ALA A 374 4.33 -25.74 -17.03
C ALA A 374 5.38 -25.73 -18.16
N SER A 375 5.34 -26.75 -19.03
CA SER A 375 6.21 -26.84 -20.22
C SER A 375 5.81 -25.83 -21.30
N PRO A 376 6.74 -25.45 -22.19
CA PRO A 376 6.63 -24.25 -23.00
C PRO A 376 5.83 -24.51 -24.26
N THR A 377 4.97 -23.57 -24.66
CA THR A 377 4.52 -23.50 -26.05
C THR A 377 4.35 -22.04 -26.45
N THR A 378 5.32 -21.61 -27.28
CA THR A 378 5.29 -20.50 -28.23
C THR A 378 4.69 -19.16 -27.78
N LEU A 379 5.62 -18.26 -27.44
CA LEU A 379 5.49 -16.82 -27.24
C LEU A 379 4.72 -16.11 -28.37
N PRO A 380 4.03 -15.02 -28.01
CA PRO A 380 4.37 -13.73 -28.62
C PRO A 380 4.85 -12.74 -27.53
N MET A 381 6.05 -12.18 -27.77
CA MET A 381 6.70 -11.03 -27.10
C MET A 381 6.22 -10.71 -25.67
N MET A 382 6.81 -11.40 -24.70
CA MET A 382 6.62 -11.17 -23.27
C MET A 382 7.61 -10.15 -22.72
N THR A 383 7.15 -9.35 -21.75
CA THR A 383 7.97 -8.65 -20.77
C THR A 383 9.02 -9.59 -20.16
N PRO A 384 10.29 -9.17 -19.97
CA PRO A 384 11.32 -10.05 -19.41
C PRO A 384 11.01 -10.43 -17.96
N ASP A 385 11.15 -11.72 -17.63
CA ASP A 385 11.14 -12.19 -16.24
C ASP A 385 12.52 -11.98 -15.60
N TYR A 386 12.69 -10.81 -14.96
CA TYR A 386 13.93 -10.42 -14.26
C TYR A 386 14.22 -11.26 -13.00
N CYS A 387 13.26 -12.06 -12.53
CA CYS A 387 13.48 -13.00 -11.42
C CYS A 387 13.90 -14.39 -11.91
N SER A 388 13.99 -14.61 -13.23
CA SER A 388 14.35 -15.92 -13.78
C SER A 388 15.78 -16.33 -13.44
N ALA A 389 15.99 -17.64 -13.24
CA ALA A 389 17.31 -18.22 -13.01
C ALA A 389 18.33 -17.84 -14.10
N ALA A 390 17.89 -17.78 -15.36
CA ALA A 390 18.75 -17.43 -16.48
C ALA A 390 19.25 -15.97 -16.40
N PHE A 391 18.36 -15.04 -16.07
CA PHE A 391 18.71 -13.63 -15.91
C PHE A 391 19.68 -13.41 -14.74
N LEU A 392 19.36 -13.97 -13.56
CA LEU A 392 20.21 -13.85 -12.38
C LEU A 392 21.58 -14.51 -12.60
N GLN A 393 21.63 -15.66 -13.28
CA GLN A 393 22.91 -16.30 -13.63
C GLN A 393 23.78 -15.39 -14.48
N ALA A 394 23.23 -14.81 -15.56
CA ALA A 394 23.96 -13.90 -16.44
C ALA A 394 24.48 -12.67 -15.68
N MET A 395 23.63 -12.08 -14.84
CA MET A 395 23.96 -10.92 -14.02
C MET A 395 25.07 -11.22 -13.01
N MET A 396 25.04 -12.39 -12.34
CA MET A 396 26.07 -12.81 -11.39
C MET A 396 27.39 -13.18 -12.08
N GLN A 397 27.34 -13.84 -13.24
CA GLN A 397 28.54 -14.16 -14.05
C GLN A 397 29.22 -12.90 -14.58
N ALA A 398 28.45 -11.89 -15.03
CA ALA A 398 29.00 -10.61 -15.47
C ALA A 398 29.70 -9.87 -14.32
N HIS A 399 29.18 -9.99 -13.09
CA HIS A 399 29.79 -9.40 -11.90
C HIS A 399 31.05 -10.14 -11.42
N ALA A 400 31.10 -11.47 -11.60
CA ALA A 400 32.21 -12.31 -11.17
C ALA A 400 32.72 -13.20 -12.33
N PRO A 401 33.38 -12.63 -13.36
CA PRO A 401 33.78 -13.36 -14.57
C PRO A 401 34.81 -14.48 -14.32
N GLY A 402 35.47 -14.46 -13.16
CA GLY A 402 36.40 -15.51 -12.74
C GLY A 402 35.75 -16.71 -12.03
N GLN A 403 34.43 -16.72 -11.85
CA GLN A 403 33.68 -17.80 -11.20
C GLN A 403 32.73 -18.49 -12.19
N THR A 404 32.68 -19.82 -12.13
CA THR A 404 31.66 -20.60 -12.84
C THR A 404 30.39 -20.65 -12.00
N ILE A 405 29.46 -19.74 -12.27
CA ILE A 405 28.19 -19.66 -11.53
C ILE A 405 27.06 -20.30 -12.33
N ARG A 406 26.33 -21.25 -11.74
CA ARG A 406 25.12 -21.83 -12.31
C ARG A 406 23.94 -21.68 -11.36
N VAL A 407 22.90 -20.94 -11.75
CA VAL A 407 21.68 -20.81 -10.93
C VAL A 407 20.77 -22.00 -11.19
N ARG A 408 20.45 -22.74 -10.14
CA ARG A 408 19.61 -23.95 -10.17
C ARG A 408 18.14 -23.64 -9.95
N ALA A 409 17.85 -22.78 -8.97
CA ALA A 409 16.51 -22.38 -8.61
C ALA A 409 16.51 -20.97 -8.03
N VAL A 410 15.40 -20.28 -8.19
CA VAL A 410 15.12 -18.97 -7.60
C VAL A 410 13.75 -19.06 -6.97
N GLU A 411 13.68 -18.80 -5.67
CA GLU A 411 12.44 -18.83 -4.89
C GLU A 411 12.21 -17.45 -4.29
N PRO A 412 10.96 -16.95 -4.23
CA PRO A 412 10.69 -15.67 -3.60
C PRO A 412 10.90 -15.75 -2.08
N LEU A 413 11.59 -14.75 -1.53
CA LEU A 413 11.62 -14.46 -0.10
C LEU A 413 10.69 -13.29 0.21
N PRO A 414 10.01 -13.29 1.38
CA PRO A 414 9.39 -12.08 1.91
C PRO A 414 10.42 -10.95 1.93
N LEU A 415 9.98 -9.71 1.70
CA LEU A 415 10.81 -8.53 1.85
C LEU A 415 9.92 -7.41 2.38
N ASP A 416 10.35 -6.76 3.45
CA ASP A 416 9.65 -5.59 3.97
C ASP A 416 10.01 -4.35 3.14
N ASN A 417 9.04 -3.87 2.37
CA ASN A 417 9.18 -2.67 1.53
C ASN A 417 8.56 -1.42 2.17
N SER A 418 8.07 -1.47 3.41
CA SER A 418 7.32 -0.35 4.02
C SER A 418 8.13 0.93 4.18
N ALA A 419 9.46 0.83 4.21
CA ALA A 419 10.36 1.95 4.36
C ALA A 419 10.61 2.73 3.05
N SER A 420 10.34 2.12 1.89
CA SER A 420 10.66 2.72 0.58
C SER A 420 9.53 3.64 0.09
N ILE A 421 9.78 4.95 0.15
CA ILE A 421 8.86 5.98 -0.34
C ILE A 421 8.65 5.86 -1.86
N LEU A 422 9.72 5.65 -2.64
CA LEU A 422 9.59 5.60 -4.10
C LEU A 422 8.85 4.36 -4.59
N VAL A 423 9.02 3.20 -3.93
CA VAL A 423 8.21 2.00 -4.24
C VAL A 423 6.74 2.24 -3.92
N ALA A 424 6.43 2.89 -2.79
CA ALA A 424 5.06 3.26 -2.45
C ALA A 424 4.44 4.25 -3.46
N LEU A 425 5.22 5.20 -3.96
CA LEU A 425 4.75 6.22 -4.92
C LEU A 425 4.71 5.74 -6.39
N THR A 426 5.47 4.71 -6.75
CA THR A 426 5.50 4.14 -8.12
C THR A 426 4.67 2.87 -8.28
N ALA A 427 4.09 2.36 -7.19
CA ALA A 427 3.19 1.22 -7.23
C ALA A 427 1.97 1.53 -8.11
N GLY A 428 1.94 0.95 -9.32
CA GLY A 428 0.81 1.03 -10.25
C GLY A 428 0.92 2.07 -11.38
N THR A 429 2.07 2.73 -11.55
CA THR A 429 2.28 3.72 -12.64
C THR A 429 3.01 3.16 -13.87
N SER A 430 3.66 2.00 -13.79
CA SER A 430 4.41 1.39 -14.90
C SER A 430 3.87 0.00 -15.29
N SER A 431 3.90 -0.31 -16.59
CA SER A 431 3.58 -1.64 -17.13
C SER A 431 4.75 -2.64 -17.02
N LYS A 432 5.89 -2.21 -16.46
CA LYS A 432 7.11 -3.01 -16.26
C LYS A 432 7.19 -3.55 -14.84
N THR A 433 7.82 -4.71 -14.67
CA THR A 433 8.11 -5.33 -13.36
C THR A 433 9.14 -4.49 -12.59
N ILE A 434 8.68 -3.47 -11.86
CA ILE A 434 9.50 -2.56 -11.04
C ILE A 434 9.22 -2.84 -9.56
N GLY A 435 10.24 -2.76 -8.72
CA GLY A 435 10.13 -2.93 -7.27
C GLY A 435 11.31 -3.66 -6.67
N HIS A 436 11.18 -4.07 -5.40
CA HIS A 436 12.16 -4.88 -4.71
C HIS A 436 11.61 -6.30 -4.48
N PHE A 437 12.42 -7.29 -4.83
CA PHE A 437 12.05 -8.71 -4.76
C PHE A 437 13.05 -9.44 -3.86
N GLY A 438 12.58 -9.98 -2.74
CA GLY A 438 13.39 -10.92 -1.94
C GLY A 438 13.49 -12.26 -2.67
N LEU A 439 14.68 -12.87 -2.68
CA LEU A 439 14.97 -14.09 -3.45
C LEU A 439 15.86 -15.05 -2.65
N ALA A 440 15.53 -16.33 -2.60
CA ALA A 440 16.44 -17.42 -2.23
C ALA A 440 16.94 -18.06 -3.52
N ILE A 441 18.23 -17.93 -3.79
CA ILE A 441 18.89 -18.38 -5.00
C ILE A 441 19.69 -19.62 -4.65
N SER A 442 19.32 -20.76 -5.21
CA SER A 442 20.13 -21.98 -5.15
C SER A 442 21.03 -22.01 -6.38
N LEU A 443 22.34 -22.10 -6.17
CA LEU A 443 23.32 -21.99 -7.24
C LEU A 443 24.58 -22.82 -6.97
N ASP A 444 25.25 -23.27 -8.02
CA ASP A 444 26.60 -23.84 -7.91
C ASP A 444 27.62 -22.76 -8.26
N VAL A 445 28.64 -22.58 -7.42
CA VAL A 445 29.81 -21.74 -7.73
C VAL A 445 31.04 -22.62 -7.76
N ASP A 446 31.71 -22.67 -8.91
CA ASP A 446 32.92 -23.46 -9.13
C ASP A 446 32.75 -24.95 -8.74
N GLY A 447 31.55 -25.48 -8.94
CA GLY A 447 31.18 -26.86 -8.64
C GLY A 447 30.60 -27.09 -7.24
N GLU A 448 30.63 -26.07 -6.36
CA GLU A 448 30.14 -26.18 -4.99
C GLU A 448 28.71 -25.62 -4.86
N PRO A 449 27.73 -26.41 -4.36
CA PRO A 449 26.36 -25.97 -4.18
C PRO A 449 26.24 -24.97 -3.03
N GLN A 450 25.53 -23.87 -3.25
CA GLN A 450 25.31 -22.78 -2.31
C GLN A 450 23.86 -22.29 -2.38
N THR A 451 23.37 -21.77 -1.26
CA THR A 451 22.12 -20.99 -1.22
C THR A 451 22.44 -19.57 -0.79
N ARG A 452 21.92 -18.59 -1.53
CA ARG A 452 22.09 -17.15 -1.25
C ARG A 452 20.74 -16.47 -1.12
N ARG A 453 20.56 -15.68 -0.07
CA ARG A 453 19.35 -14.85 0.13
C ARG A 453 19.63 -13.45 -0.37
N ALA A 454 18.90 -12.98 -1.38
CA ALA A 454 19.13 -11.74 -2.11
C ALA A 454 17.93 -10.81 -2.08
N VAL A 455 18.20 -9.54 -2.34
CA VAL A 455 17.20 -8.58 -2.82
C VAL A 455 17.56 -8.21 -4.26
N LEU A 456 16.64 -8.44 -5.19
CA LEU A 456 16.69 -7.86 -6.53
C LEU A 456 15.89 -6.56 -6.52
N LYS A 457 16.56 -5.43 -6.67
CA LYS A 457 15.92 -4.15 -6.98
C LYS A 457 15.80 -4.01 -8.49
N VAL A 458 14.59 -3.85 -9.02
CA VAL A 458 14.33 -3.46 -10.41
C VAL A 458 13.79 -2.04 -10.41
N LYS A 459 14.54 -1.12 -11.01
CA LYS A 459 14.29 0.33 -10.93
C LYS A 459 13.74 0.87 -12.26
N PRO A 460 12.82 1.85 -12.22
CA PRO A 460 12.43 2.62 -13.40
C PRO A 460 13.55 3.58 -13.80
N PRO A 461 13.51 4.15 -15.01
CA PRO A 461 14.37 5.27 -15.35
C PRO A 461 14.01 6.48 -14.46
N GLY A 462 15.02 7.26 -14.07
CA GLY A 462 14.87 8.34 -13.10
C GLY A 462 13.97 9.48 -13.59
N ARG A 463 13.85 9.69 -14.91
CA ARG A 463 12.87 10.60 -15.51
C ARG A 463 11.41 10.27 -15.17
N GLU A 464 11.09 8.98 -14.99
CA GLU A 464 9.76 8.55 -14.53
C GLU A 464 9.55 8.92 -13.05
N ILE A 465 10.58 8.79 -12.22
CA ILE A 465 10.56 9.25 -10.82
C ILE A 465 10.39 10.77 -10.75
N SER A 466 11.16 11.52 -11.54
CA SER A 466 11.03 12.99 -11.63
C SER A 466 9.62 13.42 -12.03
N ALA A 467 9.03 12.76 -13.02
CA ALA A 467 7.66 13.05 -13.49
C ALA A 467 6.59 12.71 -12.42
N MET A 468 6.77 11.60 -11.70
CA MET A 468 5.91 11.24 -10.57
C MET A 468 5.97 12.32 -9.48
N LEU A 469 7.17 12.78 -9.10
CA LEU A 469 7.30 13.87 -8.13
C LEU A 469 6.72 15.19 -8.64
N GLY A 470 6.78 15.44 -9.96
CA GLY A 470 6.06 16.54 -10.59
C GLY A 470 4.55 16.45 -10.39
N THR A 471 3.98 15.25 -10.49
CA THR A 471 2.55 14.99 -10.24
C THR A 471 2.20 15.17 -8.76
N LEU A 472 3.11 14.76 -7.86
CA LEU A 472 2.98 14.96 -6.42
C LEU A 472 2.98 16.46 -6.06
N ALA A 473 3.86 17.24 -6.68
CA ALA A 473 3.89 18.69 -6.54
C ALA A 473 2.59 19.34 -7.06
N GLN A 474 2.01 18.84 -8.16
CA GLN A 474 0.69 19.29 -8.64
C GLN A 474 -0.41 19.00 -7.61
N ALA A 475 -0.40 17.81 -7.00
CA ALA A 475 -1.37 17.43 -5.98
C ALA A 475 -1.29 18.28 -4.71
N CYS A 476 -0.11 18.79 -4.35
CA CYS A 476 0.06 19.75 -3.27
C CYS A 476 -0.57 21.13 -3.58
N GLY A 477 -0.74 21.47 -4.86
CA GLY A 477 -1.32 22.74 -5.31
C GLY A 477 -0.44 23.97 -5.03
N GLY A 478 -1.06 25.14 -5.10
CA GLY A 478 -0.43 26.42 -4.77
C GLY A 478 0.79 26.79 -5.63
N PRO A 479 1.69 27.65 -5.12
CA PRO A 479 2.89 28.05 -5.85
C PRO A 479 3.86 26.89 -6.14
N LEU A 480 3.85 25.83 -5.32
CA LEU A 480 4.68 24.64 -5.57
C LEU A 480 4.30 23.94 -6.87
N ALA A 481 3.01 23.77 -7.14
CA ALA A 481 2.52 23.21 -8.39
C ALA A 481 2.97 24.04 -9.62
N ALA A 482 3.05 25.36 -9.50
CA ALA A 482 3.49 26.23 -10.60
C ALA A 482 5.02 26.20 -10.81
N VAL A 483 5.80 26.12 -9.73
CA VAL A 483 7.25 26.27 -9.77
C VAL A 483 7.98 24.95 -10.02
N TYR A 484 7.52 23.85 -9.39
CA TYR A 484 8.23 22.57 -9.41
C TYR A 484 8.54 22.04 -10.82
N PRO A 485 7.62 22.06 -11.81
CA PRO A 485 7.87 21.50 -13.14
C PRO A 485 9.12 22.08 -13.85
N ARG A 486 9.44 23.35 -13.61
CA ARG A 486 10.64 24.01 -14.16
C ARG A 486 11.94 23.38 -13.67
N PHE A 487 11.93 22.85 -12.45
CA PHE A 487 13.12 22.35 -11.75
C PHE A 487 13.13 20.83 -11.57
N GLN A 488 12.09 20.11 -12.02
CA GLN A 488 11.88 18.69 -11.71
C GLN A 488 13.12 17.82 -11.98
N ALA A 489 13.80 18.01 -13.12
CA ALA A 489 14.97 17.24 -13.54
C ALA A 489 16.23 17.57 -12.71
N ARG A 490 16.20 18.65 -11.92
CA ARG A 490 17.32 19.15 -11.11
C ARG A 490 17.16 18.87 -9.62
N THR A 491 16.05 18.27 -9.20
CA THR A 491 15.77 17.94 -7.78
C THR A 491 16.58 16.76 -7.24
N GLY A 492 17.32 16.09 -8.14
CA GLY A 492 18.23 14.97 -7.86
C GLY A 492 17.69 13.58 -8.17
N PHE A 493 16.42 13.48 -8.57
CA PHE A 493 15.78 12.20 -8.85
C PHE A 493 15.94 11.70 -10.30
N GLU A 494 16.32 12.58 -11.23
CA GLU A 494 16.44 12.29 -12.67
C GLU A 494 17.41 11.14 -12.99
N HIS A 495 18.43 10.97 -12.14
CA HIS A 495 19.51 10.01 -12.36
C HIS A 495 19.60 8.92 -11.27
N THR A 496 18.56 8.76 -10.45
CA THR A 496 18.50 7.77 -9.33
C THR A 496 18.92 6.36 -9.73
N HIS A 497 18.34 5.84 -10.80
CA HIS A 497 18.69 4.55 -11.40
C HIS A 497 20.18 4.37 -11.73
N ARG A 498 20.83 5.37 -12.35
CA ARG A 498 22.26 5.33 -12.71
C ARG A 498 23.17 5.59 -11.52
N ARG A 499 22.76 6.45 -10.58
CA ARG A 499 23.51 6.79 -9.36
C ARG A 499 23.81 5.58 -8.51
N GLU A 500 22.75 4.86 -8.16
CA GLU A 500 22.87 3.72 -7.27
C GLU A 500 23.74 2.62 -7.91
N LEU A 501 23.58 2.39 -9.23
CA LEU A 501 24.43 1.48 -10.00
C LEU A 501 25.91 1.90 -9.97
N ASP A 502 26.22 3.17 -10.25
CA ASP A 502 27.60 3.68 -10.26
C ASP A 502 28.26 3.56 -8.88
N VAL A 503 27.54 3.90 -7.81
CA VAL A 503 28.07 3.75 -6.43
C VAL A 503 28.38 2.28 -6.15
N TYR A 504 27.46 1.38 -6.45
CA TYR A 504 27.65 -0.04 -6.17
C TYR A 504 28.71 -0.70 -7.04
N GLN A 505 28.90 -0.28 -8.28
CA GLN A 505 29.93 -0.81 -9.17
C GLN A 505 31.33 -0.36 -8.75
N ASN A 506 31.51 0.91 -8.36
CA ASN A 506 32.82 1.47 -8.07
C ASN A 506 33.27 1.28 -6.61
N HIS A 507 32.35 0.96 -5.70
CA HIS A 507 32.63 0.91 -4.26
C HIS A 507 32.21 -0.40 -3.57
N ALA A 508 31.92 -1.47 -4.32
CA ALA A 508 31.43 -2.77 -3.83
C ALA A 508 32.26 -3.39 -2.67
N SER A 509 33.54 -3.05 -2.56
CA SER A 509 34.44 -3.55 -1.50
C SER A 509 34.30 -2.82 -0.16
N SER A 510 33.51 -1.75 -0.09
CA SER A 510 33.31 -0.98 1.12
C SER A 510 32.45 -1.73 2.14
N GLY A 511 32.93 -1.84 3.38
CA GLY A 511 32.15 -2.40 4.49
C GLY A 511 30.92 -1.58 4.91
N LEU A 512 30.77 -0.36 4.37
CA LEU A 512 29.58 0.48 4.58
C LEU A 512 28.41 0.07 3.66
N LEU A 513 28.66 -0.64 2.56
CA LEU A 513 27.63 -0.98 1.57
C LEU A 513 27.11 -2.40 1.80
N PRO A 514 25.88 -2.70 1.35
CA PRO A 514 25.48 -4.09 1.22
C PRO A 514 26.37 -4.79 0.20
N ARG A 515 26.62 -6.08 0.41
CA ARG A 515 27.30 -6.92 -0.56
C ARG A 515 26.45 -6.98 -1.84
N ILE A 516 27.08 -6.64 -2.96
CA ILE A 516 26.47 -6.68 -4.29
C ILE A 516 26.86 -8.00 -4.97
N TRP A 517 25.90 -8.62 -5.63
CA TRP A 517 26.06 -9.87 -6.38
C TRP A 517 25.88 -9.70 -7.88
N GLY A 518 25.32 -8.57 -8.29
CA GLY A 518 25.38 -8.12 -9.67
C GLY A 518 24.63 -6.82 -9.88
N THR A 519 24.88 -6.24 -11.04
CA THR A 519 24.19 -5.05 -11.54
C THR A 519 23.90 -5.27 -13.02
N TYR A 520 22.75 -4.78 -13.50
CA TYR A 520 22.37 -4.84 -14.90
C TYR A 520 21.75 -3.51 -15.31
N ALA A 521 22.09 -3.04 -16.50
CA ALA A 521 21.51 -1.84 -17.10
C ALA A 521 21.25 -2.09 -18.58
N ASP A 522 20.02 -1.85 -18.99
CA ASP A 522 19.60 -1.83 -20.39
C ASP A 522 18.92 -0.49 -20.67
N GLU A 523 19.67 0.38 -21.33
CA GLU A 523 19.22 1.73 -21.71
C GLU A 523 18.13 1.70 -22.80
N GLN A 524 18.05 0.64 -23.61
CA GLN A 524 17.01 0.52 -24.65
C GLN A 524 15.68 0.05 -24.05
N ALA A 525 15.75 -0.84 -23.06
CA ALA A 525 14.58 -1.34 -22.36
C ALA A 525 14.17 -0.49 -21.14
N ASP A 526 14.92 0.57 -20.82
CA ASP A 526 14.87 1.31 -19.55
C ASP A 526 14.72 0.39 -18.33
N CYS A 527 15.62 -0.57 -18.21
CA CYS A 527 15.64 -1.51 -17.09
C CYS A 527 16.98 -1.46 -16.37
N TYR A 528 16.92 -1.26 -15.06
CA TYR A 528 18.09 -1.14 -14.20
C TYR A 528 17.89 -2.06 -13.00
N CYS A 529 18.77 -3.04 -12.83
CA CYS A 529 18.67 -4.03 -11.77
C CYS A 529 19.91 -4.05 -10.88
N ILE A 530 19.69 -4.21 -9.57
CA ILE A 530 20.75 -4.44 -8.58
C ILE A 530 20.38 -5.69 -7.79
N LEU A 531 21.28 -6.67 -7.75
CA LEU A 531 21.14 -7.87 -6.94
C LEU A 531 22.10 -7.71 -5.76
N MET A 532 21.54 -7.57 -4.56
CA MET A 532 22.29 -7.32 -3.34
C MET A 532 21.94 -8.33 -2.25
N GLU A 533 22.75 -8.37 -1.20
CA GLU A 533 22.49 -9.24 -0.06
C GLU A 533 21.14 -8.92 0.60
N TYR A 534 20.51 -9.97 1.12
CA TYR A 534 19.32 -9.84 1.95
C TYR A 534 19.76 -9.54 3.38
N LEU A 535 19.42 -8.36 3.88
CA LEU A 535 19.78 -7.89 5.22
C LEU A 535 18.77 -8.41 6.25
N ASP A 536 19.07 -9.51 6.92
CA ASP A 536 18.26 -10.07 8.00
C ASP A 536 19.05 -11.02 8.91
N GLY A 537 18.35 -11.62 9.88
CA GLY A 537 18.94 -12.52 10.87
C GLY A 537 19.34 -11.82 12.16
N ASP A 538 19.82 -12.60 13.13
CA ASP A 538 20.19 -12.12 14.47
C ASP A 538 21.42 -11.20 14.46
N ASP A 539 22.18 -11.20 13.36
CA ASP A 539 23.35 -10.34 13.16
C ASP A 539 23.02 -9.03 12.43
N VAL A 540 21.76 -8.76 12.12
CA VAL A 540 21.31 -7.47 11.58
C VAL A 540 20.42 -6.76 12.60
N THR A 541 20.83 -5.59 13.05
CA THR A 541 20.08 -4.77 14.02
C THR A 541 19.73 -3.40 13.45
N LEU A 542 18.71 -2.75 14.02
CA LEU A 542 18.23 -1.42 13.64
C LEU A 542 17.76 -1.27 12.18
N LEU A 543 17.47 -2.36 11.48
CA LEU A 543 16.79 -2.33 10.18
C LEU A 543 15.36 -1.77 10.36
N ASN A 544 14.94 -0.83 9.51
CA ASN A 544 13.62 -0.17 9.55
C ASN A 544 13.32 0.54 10.90
N SER A 545 14.34 1.06 11.58
CA SER A 545 14.23 1.63 12.95
C SER A 545 13.74 3.08 13.03
N VAL A 546 13.25 3.68 11.93
CA VAL A 546 12.88 5.11 11.86
C VAL A 546 11.79 5.54 12.87
N LEU A 547 10.89 4.61 13.23
CA LEU A 547 9.82 4.85 14.19
C LEU A 547 10.25 4.62 15.65
N ALA A 548 11.46 4.09 15.87
CA ALA A 548 12.00 3.78 17.20
C ALA A 548 13.41 4.41 17.36
N PRO A 549 13.57 5.74 17.22
CA PRO A 549 14.87 6.42 17.30
C PRO A 549 15.61 6.16 18.62
N GLU A 550 14.90 5.89 19.71
CA GLU A 550 15.45 5.55 21.03
C GLU A 550 16.32 4.30 21.03
N THR A 551 16.16 3.42 20.03
CA THR A 551 16.98 2.22 19.86
C THR A 551 18.40 2.53 19.38
N TRP A 552 18.64 3.72 18.82
CA TRP A 552 19.97 4.20 18.46
C TRP A 552 20.73 4.68 19.70
N THR A 553 21.35 3.74 20.41
CA THR A 553 22.15 4.04 21.61
C THR A 553 23.39 4.89 21.30
N ASP A 554 24.05 5.42 22.33
CA ASP A 554 25.31 6.16 22.20
C ASP A 554 26.38 5.34 21.44
N ALA A 555 26.50 4.05 21.75
CA ALA A 555 27.42 3.14 21.07
C ALA A 555 27.12 3.02 19.56
N HIS A 556 25.84 2.92 19.18
CA HIS A 556 25.44 2.91 17.77
C HIS A 556 25.82 4.21 17.06
N LEU A 557 25.53 5.36 17.65
CA LEU A 557 25.85 6.65 17.04
C LEU A 557 27.36 6.85 16.87
N ARG A 558 28.17 6.56 17.89
CA ARG A 558 29.63 6.68 17.78
C ARG A 558 30.20 5.73 16.73
N ALA A 559 29.75 4.48 16.71
CA ALA A 559 30.17 3.50 15.71
C ALA A 559 29.77 3.92 14.28
N ALA A 560 28.55 4.45 14.09
CA ALA A 560 28.10 4.98 12.81
C ALA A 560 28.98 6.15 12.34
N LEU A 561 29.21 7.13 13.22
CA LEU A 561 29.97 8.34 12.89
C LEU A 561 31.43 8.03 12.57
N GLU A 562 32.07 7.10 13.27
CA GLU A 562 33.44 6.67 12.96
C GLU A 562 33.55 5.97 11.59
N GLN A 563 32.57 5.12 11.26
CA GLN A 563 32.54 4.40 9.98
C GLN A 563 32.21 5.33 8.81
N LEU A 564 31.28 6.28 9.02
CA LEU A 564 31.00 7.36 8.08
C LEU A 564 32.23 8.25 7.85
N ALA A 565 32.97 8.59 8.91
CA ALA A 565 34.22 9.35 8.76
C ALA A 565 35.25 8.59 7.90
N GLY A 566 35.30 7.26 8.04
CA GLY A 566 36.12 6.40 7.16
C GLY A 566 35.66 6.41 5.70
N TRP A 567 34.35 6.41 5.44
CA TRP A 567 33.81 6.56 4.09
C TRP A 567 34.10 7.95 3.51
N HIS A 568 33.79 9.00 4.25
CA HIS A 568 33.99 10.37 3.80
C HIS A 568 35.45 10.73 3.59
N ALA A 569 36.37 10.23 4.43
CA ALA A 569 37.81 10.41 4.26
C ALA A 569 38.31 9.83 2.93
N ARG A 570 37.84 8.64 2.55
CA ARG A 570 38.27 7.96 1.30
C ARG A 570 37.84 8.70 0.04
N HIS A 571 36.75 9.47 0.10
CA HIS A 571 36.19 10.17 -1.06
C HIS A 571 36.37 11.70 -0.97
N LEU A 572 37.11 12.19 0.03
CA LEU A 572 37.33 13.61 0.24
C LEU A 572 38.18 14.19 -0.90
N THR A 573 37.71 15.27 -1.52
CA THR A 573 38.38 15.95 -2.62
C THR A 573 38.09 17.45 -2.61
N ALA A 574 39.08 18.26 -2.98
CA ALA A 574 38.90 19.68 -3.23
C ALA A 574 38.25 19.94 -4.61
N GLU A 575 38.41 19.00 -5.53
CA GLU A 575 37.90 19.06 -6.90
C GLU A 575 36.96 17.87 -7.12
N PRO A 576 35.66 18.00 -6.80
CA PRO A 576 34.70 16.95 -7.10
C PRO A 576 34.60 16.75 -8.62
N PRO A 577 34.27 15.53 -9.09
CA PRO A 577 34.09 15.26 -10.51
C PRO A 577 33.13 16.28 -11.14
N ARG A 578 33.52 16.87 -12.27
CA ARG A 578 32.69 17.88 -12.94
C ARG A 578 31.34 17.28 -13.38
N PRO A 579 30.24 18.07 -13.32
CA PRO A 579 28.90 17.61 -13.70
C PRO A 579 28.73 17.31 -15.21
N GLU A 580 29.75 17.58 -16.04
CA GLU A 580 29.76 17.25 -17.47
C GLU A 580 29.76 15.72 -17.67
N GLY A 581 28.55 15.15 -17.76
CA GLY A 581 28.31 13.76 -18.15
C GLY A 581 27.83 12.80 -17.07
N ARG A 582 27.65 13.24 -15.81
CA ARG A 582 27.09 12.37 -14.74
C ARG A 582 25.83 12.95 -14.08
N TRP A 583 25.97 13.84 -13.10
CA TRP A 583 24.85 14.36 -12.30
C TRP A 583 24.91 15.90 -12.22
N ASN A 584 23.89 16.60 -12.69
CA ASN A 584 23.87 18.07 -12.85
C ASN A 584 23.19 18.83 -11.69
N ASP A 585 23.12 18.19 -10.53
CA ASP A 585 22.42 18.61 -9.31
C ASP A 585 23.34 18.70 -8.08
N MET A 586 24.66 18.75 -8.30
CA MET A 586 25.61 19.04 -7.23
C MET A 586 25.30 20.45 -6.67
N PRO A 587 25.22 20.64 -5.34
CA PRO A 587 24.80 21.89 -4.72
C PRO A 587 25.92 22.94 -4.72
N THR A 588 26.28 23.42 -5.91
CA THR A 588 27.16 24.58 -6.11
C THR A 588 26.42 25.87 -5.79
N ALA A 589 27.14 26.98 -5.60
CA ALA A 589 26.52 28.30 -5.42
C ALA A 589 25.55 28.64 -6.59
N ALA A 590 25.96 28.33 -7.82
CA ALA A 590 25.13 28.52 -9.00
C ALA A 590 23.87 27.64 -8.99
N TYR A 591 23.98 26.37 -8.60
CA TYR A 591 22.84 25.47 -8.45
C TYR A 591 21.85 25.99 -7.40
N MET A 592 22.36 26.32 -6.21
CA MET A 592 21.54 26.77 -5.08
C MET A 592 20.81 28.06 -5.42
N GLY A 593 21.50 29.03 -6.05
CA GLY A 593 20.90 30.29 -6.48
C GLY A 593 19.85 30.14 -7.60
N GLU A 594 20.04 29.21 -8.53
CA GLU A 594 19.05 28.97 -9.59
C GLU A 594 17.77 28.33 -9.06
N LEU A 595 17.88 27.44 -8.06
CA LEU A 595 16.74 26.72 -7.47
C LEU A 595 16.06 27.47 -6.32
N THR A 596 16.51 28.69 -5.95
CA THR A 596 15.87 29.51 -4.90
C THR A 596 14.34 29.58 -5.02
N PRO A 597 13.73 29.79 -6.21
CA PRO A 597 12.27 29.80 -6.32
C PRO A 597 11.61 28.48 -5.93
N LEU A 598 12.28 27.33 -6.18
CA LEU A 598 11.78 26.03 -5.75
C LEU A 598 11.85 25.89 -4.22
N TRP A 599 12.94 26.34 -3.60
CA TRP A 599 13.09 26.29 -2.14
C TRP A 599 12.04 27.14 -1.42
N GLU A 600 11.76 28.33 -1.94
CA GLU A 600 10.67 29.20 -1.46
C GLU A 600 9.31 28.50 -1.57
N ALA A 601 9.04 27.83 -2.69
CA ALA A 601 7.78 27.14 -2.92
C ALA A 601 7.61 25.90 -2.01
N LEU A 602 8.70 25.14 -1.78
CA LEU A 602 8.70 24.02 -0.84
C LEU A 602 8.49 24.48 0.61
N LEU A 603 9.16 25.56 1.02
CA LEU A 603 8.96 26.17 2.33
C LEU A 603 7.52 26.65 2.52
N LEU A 604 6.94 27.32 1.53
CA LEU A 604 5.56 27.78 1.57
C LEU A 604 4.58 26.59 1.64
N ASN A 605 4.84 25.52 0.89
CA ASN A 605 4.03 24.30 0.96
C ASN A 605 4.04 23.70 2.37
N ALA A 606 5.21 23.59 2.99
CA ALA A 606 5.36 23.10 4.35
C ALA A 606 4.64 24.00 5.37
N ALA A 607 4.81 25.32 5.26
CA ALA A 607 4.14 26.31 6.12
C ALA A 607 2.60 26.25 6.02
N THR A 608 2.09 26.07 4.80
CA THR A 608 0.66 26.04 4.53
C THR A 608 0.00 24.78 5.11
N HIS A 609 0.62 23.62 4.89
CA HIS A 609 0.01 22.34 5.28
C HIS A 609 0.32 21.94 6.73
N PHE A 610 1.43 22.42 7.29
CA PHE A 610 1.90 22.02 8.62
C PHE A 610 2.22 23.24 9.52
N PRO A 611 1.26 24.15 9.76
CA PRO A 611 1.50 25.39 10.51
C PRO A 611 1.95 25.17 11.97
N ALA A 612 1.64 24.00 12.55
CA ALA A 612 2.13 23.62 13.88
C ALA A 612 3.64 23.31 13.89
N LEU A 613 4.16 22.73 12.80
CA LEU A 613 5.58 22.41 12.64
C LEU A 613 6.36 23.60 12.08
N TYR A 614 5.75 24.35 11.16
CA TYR A 614 6.30 25.54 10.51
C TYR A 614 5.60 26.80 11.04
N THR A 615 5.86 27.10 12.31
CA THR A 615 5.31 28.31 12.96
C THR A 615 5.78 29.57 12.22
N PRO A 616 5.05 30.70 12.33
CA PRO A 616 5.45 31.94 11.68
C PRO A 616 6.88 32.39 12.01
N ALA A 617 7.39 32.09 13.21
CA ALA A 617 8.77 32.38 13.59
C ALA A 617 9.77 31.49 12.83
N ARG A 618 9.51 30.18 12.76
CA ARG A 618 10.33 29.22 12.00
C ARG A 618 10.35 29.54 10.50
N VAL A 619 9.20 29.93 9.94
CA VAL A 619 9.08 30.32 8.53
C VAL A 619 9.86 31.60 8.23
N ARG A 620 9.74 32.65 9.06
CA ARG A 620 10.54 33.87 8.91
C ARG A 620 12.04 33.60 8.97
N ALA A 621 12.48 32.76 9.91
CA ALA A 621 13.87 32.36 10.04
C ALA A 621 14.39 31.67 8.76
N LEU A 622 13.62 30.74 8.19
CA LEU A 622 14.03 30.05 6.96
C LEU A 622 13.99 30.95 5.72
N TYR A 623 13.08 31.93 5.63
CA TYR A 623 13.14 32.95 4.58
C TYR A 623 14.36 33.85 4.71
N ALA A 624 14.74 34.27 5.93
CA ALA A 624 16.00 35.00 6.14
C ALA A 624 17.21 34.14 5.73
N ALA A 625 17.20 32.83 6.02
CA ALA A 625 18.25 31.92 5.58
C ALA A 625 18.31 31.77 4.04
N LEU A 626 17.17 31.83 3.34
CA LEU A 626 17.11 31.85 1.88
C LEU A 626 17.70 33.15 1.29
N GLU A 627 17.45 34.30 1.93
CA GLU A 627 18.05 35.58 1.52
C GLU A 627 19.58 35.56 1.72
N GLU A 628 20.07 34.88 2.75
CA GLU A 628 21.50 34.68 3.03
C GLU A 628 22.14 33.52 2.26
N LEU A 629 21.41 32.83 1.39
CA LEU A 629 21.91 31.65 0.66
C LEU A 629 23.22 31.92 -0.10
N PRO A 630 23.44 33.08 -0.76
CA PRO A 630 24.74 33.38 -1.37
C PRO A 630 25.90 33.37 -0.38
N ALA A 631 25.73 33.99 0.80
CA ALA A 631 26.74 34.00 1.85
C ALA A 631 26.97 32.60 2.45
N SER A 632 25.90 31.79 2.56
CA SER A 632 26.01 30.38 2.96
C SER A 632 26.86 29.58 1.96
N CYS A 633 26.65 29.82 0.67
CA CYS A 633 27.42 29.17 -0.39
C CYS A 633 28.91 29.57 -0.34
N GLU A 634 29.25 30.83 -0.04
CA GLU A 634 30.65 31.26 0.14
C GLU A 634 31.38 30.50 1.27
N VAL A 635 30.65 30.05 2.30
CA VAL A 635 31.21 29.23 3.38
C VAL A 635 31.38 27.76 2.94
N LEU A 636 30.39 27.22 2.24
CA LEU A 636 30.33 25.80 1.87
C LEU A 636 31.21 25.47 0.66
N GLU A 637 31.26 26.33 -0.36
CA GLU A 637 31.94 26.10 -1.64
C GLU A 637 33.44 25.76 -1.48
N PRO A 638 34.27 26.51 -0.72
CA PRO A 638 35.69 26.21 -0.56
C PRO A 638 35.98 24.98 0.32
N GLN A 639 34.98 24.40 0.99
CA GLN A 639 35.19 23.20 1.79
C GLN A 639 35.47 21.98 0.90
N PRO A 640 36.37 21.07 1.29
CA PRO A 640 36.50 19.78 0.63
C PRO A 640 35.16 19.02 0.59
N LYS A 641 34.82 18.50 -0.58
CA LYS A 641 33.61 17.71 -0.81
C LYS A 641 33.92 16.23 -0.70
N THR A 642 32.92 15.43 -0.41
CA THR A 642 33.01 13.97 -0.36
C THR A 642 31.75 13.38 -0.97
N LEU A 643 31.82 12.12 -1.39
CA LEU A 643 30.65 11.38 -1.85
C LEU A 643 29.76 11.08 -0.63
N ILE A 644 28.66 11.81 -0.51
CA ILE A 644 27.67 11.64 0.56
C ILE A 644 26.52 10.73 0.09
N HIS A 645 25.82 10.12 1.05
CA HIS A 645 24.60 9.36 0.77
C HIS A 645 23.45 10.29 0.35
N ASN A 646 23.35 11.48 0.96
CA ASN A 646 22.32 12.48 0.68
C ASN A 646 20.87 11.99 0.95
N ASP A 647 20.76 10.94 1.75
CA ASP A 647 19.53 10.44 2.37
C ASP A 647 19.86 9.51 3.55
N LEU A 648 20.83 9.91 4.38
CA LEU A 648 21.41 9.05 5.40
C LEU A 648 20.53 9.04 6.66
N ASN A 649 19.60 8.09 6.73
CA ASN A 649 18.66 7.99 7.85
C ASN A 649 18.35 6.53 8.23
N PRO A 650 17.65 6.26 9.35
CA PRO A 650 17.33 4.91 9.82
C PRO A 650 16.46 4.04 8.90
N ARG A 651 15.90 4.59 7.81
CA ARG A 651 15.21 3.81 6.76
C ARG A 651 16.17 3.25 5.73
N ASN A 652 17.36 3.83 5.63
CA ASN A 652 18.39 3.53 4.63
C ASN A 652 19.67 2.99 5.31
N THR A 653 19.58 2.61 6.59
CA THR A 653 20.71 2.12 7.37
C THR A 653 20.31 0.95 8.27
N CYS A 654 21.28 0.14 8.63
CA CYS A 654 21.21 -0.89 9.67
C CYS A 654 22.62 -1.17 10.20
N PHE A 655 22.76 -2.07 11.18
CA PHE A 655 24.05 -2.57 11.63
C PHE A 655 24.18 -4.07 11.37
N LYS A 656 25.38 -4.51 10.98
CA LYS A 656 25.75 -5.91 10.72
C LYS A 656 26.78 -6.42 11.74
N GLY A 657 26.62 -7.66 12.20
CA GLY A 657 27.52 -8.36 13.12
C GLY A 657 26.81 -8.87 14.38
N ALA A 658 27.24 -10.04 14.88
CA ALA A 658 26.74 -10.62 16.13
C ALA A 658 27.54 -10.09 17.33
N GLY A 659 26.88 -9.53 18.35
CA GLY A 659 27.52 -9.10 19.61
C GLY A 659 27.97 -7.63 19.66
N GLU A 660 29.17 -7.36 20.19
CA GLU A 660 29.69 -6.01 20.53
C GLU A 660 30.25 -5.20 19.34
N THR A 661 30.50 -5.82 18.18
CA THR A 661 31.05 -5.13 17.00
C THR A 661 29.95 -4.62 16.07
N LEU A 662 29.63 -3.33 16.20
CA LEU A 662 28.63 -2.63 15.39
C LEU A 662 29.22 -2.19 14.04
N ARG A 663 28.83 -2.83 12.92
CA ARG A 663 29.22 -2.37 11.57
C ARG A 663 28.06 -1.71 10.85
N LEU A 664 28.16 -0.41 10.60
CA LEU A 664 27.12 0.33 9.88
C LEU A 664 27.03 -0.16 8.43
N CYS A 665 25.81 -0.42 7.96
CA CYS A 665 25.51 -0.72 6.57
C CYS A 665 24.45 0.28 6.07
N ALA A 666 24.79 1.05 5.03
CA ALA A 666 23.93 2.00 4.36
C ALA A 666 23.56 1.49 2.96
N TYR A 667 22.28 1.57 2.62
CA TYR A 667 21.70 1.09 1.37
C TYR A 667 20.77 2.16 0.79
N ASP A 668 20.40 2.02 -0.49
CA ASP A 668 19.60 3.02 -1.22
C ASP A 668 20.36 4.32 -1.56
N TRP A 669 21.54 4.16 -2.17
CA TRP A 669 22.44 5.26 -2.59
C TRP A 669 21.95 6.02 -3.84
N GLU A 670 20.66 6.00 -4.12
CA GLU A 670 20.08 6.56 -5.34
C GLU A 670 20.14 8.09 -5.40
N LEU A 671 20.34 8.76 -4.26
CA LEU A 671 20.46 10.22 -4.17
C LEU A 671 21.90 10.71 -3.96
N ALA A 672 22.87 9.80 -3.98
CA ALA A 672 24.27 10.12 -3.74
C ALA A 672 24.76 11.28 -4.61
N THR A 673 25.58 12.14 -4.02
CA THR A 673 26.17 13.32 -4.66
C THR A 673 27.43 13.76 -3.92
N TYR A 674 28.13 14.77 -4.43
CA TYR A 674 29.24 15.39 -3.73
C TYR A 674 28.76 16.61 -2.94
N HIS A 675 28.95 16.57 -1.61
CA HIS A 675 28.69 17.68 -0.70
C HIS A 675 29.75 17.69 0.42
N VAL A 676 29.66 18.61 1.37
CA VAL A 676 30.46 18.57 2.59
C VAL A 676 30.10 17.34 3.43
N PRO A 677 31.09 16.71 4.08
CA PRO A 677 30.85 15.51 4.92
C PRO A 677 29.84 15.72 6.06
N HIS A 678 29.60 16.97 6.45
CA HIS A 678 28.68 17.34 7.52
C HIS A 678 27.23 16.98 7.20
N TYR A 679 26.84 16.97 5.91
CA TYR A 679 25.45 16.84 5.50
C TYR A 679 24.81 15.53 5.98
N ASP A 680 25.44 14.40 5.67
CA ASP A 680 25.00 13.06 6.10
C ASP A 680 24.91 12.95 7.64
N VAL A 681 25.84 13.57 8.36
CA VAL A 681 25.85 13.57 9.82
C VAL A 681 24.69 14.40 10.38
N VAL A 682 24.43 15.57 9.80
CA VAL A 682 23.30 16.42 10.18
C VAL A 682 21.99 15.69 9.94
N GLU A 683 21.82 15.08 8.77
CA GLU A 683 20.60 14.33 8.44
C GLU A 683 20.38 13.17 9.42
N LEU A 684 21.40 12.32 9.63
CA LEU A 684 21.30 11.20 10.57
C LEU A 684 20.92 11.68 11.98
N LEU A 685 21.59 12.70 12.48
CA LEU A 685 21.34 13.25 13.83
C LEU A 685 19.96 13.93 13.95
N CYS A 686 19.38 14.44 12.87
CA CYS A 686 17.98 14.92 12.87
C CYS A 686 16.97 13.77 12.98
N PHE A 687 17.31 12.60 12.44
CA PHE A 687 16.42 11.43 12.47
C PHE A 687 16.48 10.62 13.76
N VAL A 688 17.60 10.62 14.48
CA VAL A 688 17.83 9.72 15.63
C VAL A 688 17.83 10.41 16.99
N LEU A 689 18.07 11.72 17.07
CA LEU A 689 18.01 12.42 18.37
C LEU A 689 16.57 12.83 18.71
N GLY A 690 16.20 12.61 19.96
CA GLY A 690 14.96 13.10 20.57
C GLY A 690 15.22 14.28 21.52
N PRO A 691 14.17 14.94 22.03
CA PRO A 691 14.29 16.12 22.90
C PRO A 691 15.17 15.94 24.13
N ASP A 692 15.20 14.74 24.69
CA ASP A 692 16.04 14.33 25.81
C ASP A 692 17.54 14.27 25.46
N ARG A 693 17.87 14.13 24.18
CA ARG A 693 19.25 13.95 23.68
C ARG A 693 19.74 15.08 22.77
N TYR A 694 18.93 16.09 22.49
CA TYR A 694 19.32 17.24 21.67
C TYR A 694 20.61 17.92 22.16
N HIS A 695 20.82 17.99 23.48
CA HIS A 695 22.03 18.55 24.09
C HIS A 695 23.32 17.81 23.71
N GLN A 696 23.25 16.55 23.26
CA GLN A 696 24.40 15.72 22.88
C GLN A 696 24.87 15.97 21.43
N ARG A 697 24.12 16.74 20.63
CA ARG A 697 24.37 16.92 19.19
C ARG A 697 25.79 17.43 18.88
N ARG A 698 26.24 18.45 19.62
CA ARG A 698 27.59 19.02 19.45
C ARG A 698 28.69 18.02 19.82
N GLU A 699 28.43 17.15 20.80
CA GLU A 699 29.36 16.09 21.18
C GLU A 699 29.51 15.05 20.06
N TYR A 700 28.41 14.62 19.44
CA TYR A 700 28.45 13.71 18.30
C TYR A 700 29.14 14.33 17.06
N LEU A 701 28.89 15.62 16.79
CA LEU A 701 29.62 16.33 15.73
C LEU A 701 31.11 16.42 16.00
N GLU A 702 31.52 16.63 17.25
CA GLU A 702 32.93 16.65 17.64
C GLU A 702 33.56 15.25 17.52
N HIS A 703 32.86 14.20 17.95
CA HIS A 703 33.30 12.81 17.78
C HIS A 703 33.56 12.48 16.30
N TYR A 704 32.61 12.83 15.44
CA TYR A 704 32.73 12.67 14.00
C TYR A 704 33.91 13.49 13.42
N ARG A 705 34.05 14.76 13.82
CA ARG A 705 35.14 15.63 13.36
C ARG A 705 36.50 15.04 13.72
N GLN A 706 36.69 14.59 14.96
CA GLN A 706 37.94 14.00 15.42
C GLN A 706 38.30 12.75 14.58
N ALA A 707 37.31 11.87 14.35
CA ALA A 707 37.51 10.70 13.51
C ALA A 707 37.89 11.06 12.07
N LEU A 708 37.24 12.07 11.47
CA LEU A 708 37.55 12.53 10.12
C LEU A 708 38.92 13.23 10.04
N HIS A 709 39.23 14.08 11.02
CA HIS A 709 40.50 14.81 11.11
C HIS A 709 41.68 13.85 11.25
N GLN A 710 41.58 12.86 12.12
CA GLN A 710 42.63 11.83 12.28
C GLN A 710 42.94 11.09 10.97
N ARG A 711 41.96 10.92 10.09
CA ARG A 711 42.11 10.19 8.81
C ARG A 711 42.62 11.08 7.67
N THR A 712 42.40 12.39 7.74
CA THR A 712 42.55 13.29 6.58
C THR A 712 43.45 14.49 6.83
N GLY A 713 43.70 14.86 8.09
CA GLY A 713 44.33 16.13 8.47
C GLY A 713 43.44 17.36 8.29
N HIS A 714 42.27 17.25 7.64
CA HIS A 714 41.34 18.36 7.45
C HIS A 714 40.50 18.63 8.69
N TYR A 715 39.91 19.83 8.78
CA TYR A 715 39.02 20.23 9.88
C TYR A 715 39.65 20.23 11.29
N PRO A 716 40.83 20.84 11.52
CA PRO A 716 41.46 20.88 12.84
C PRO A 716 40.68 21.72 13.88
N ASP A 717 39.88 22.68 13.42
CA ASP A 717 39.15 23.64 14.24
C ASP A 717 37.69 23.20 14.44
N ALA A 718 37.34 22.90 15.69
CA ALA A 718 36.00 22.45 16.07
C ALA A 718 34.91 23.52 15.87
N ALA A 719 35.21 24.80 16.12
CA ALA A 719 34.24 25.88 15.98
C ALA A 719 33.91 26.13 14.50
N LYS A 720 34.93 26.12 13.63
CA LYS A 720 34.72 26.23 12.17
C LYS A 720 33.95 25.03 11.62
N PHE A 721 34.23 23.82 12.11
CA PHE A 721 33.49 22.62 11.72
C PHE A 721 32.01 22.71 12.10
N GLN A 722 31.70 23.17 13.31
CA GLN A 722 30.31 23.39 13.75
C GLN A 722 29.61 24.47 12.93
N ALA A 723 30.30 25.56 12.56
CA ALA A 723 29.73 26.59 11.70
C ALA A 723 29.36 26.02 10.31
N VAL A 724 30.26 25.24 9.68
CA VAL A 724 29.98 24.56 8.40
C VAL A 724 28.82 23.57 8.54
N ALA A 725 28.72 22.84 9.66
CA ALA A 725 27.58 21.97 9.94
C ALA A 725 26.25 22.76 9.98
N GLY A 726 26.25 23.95 10.56
CA GLY A 726 25.08 24.85 10.57
C GLY A 726 24.63 25.26 9.17
N HIS A 727 25.57 25.55 8.27
CA HIS A 727 25.26 25.83 6.86
C HIS A 727 24.74 24.60 6.12
N ALA A 728 25.34 23.42 6.34
CA ALA A 728 24.84 22.17 5.78
C ALA A 728 23.43 21.81 6.28
N ALA A 729 23.09 22.17 7.52
CA ALA A 729 21.74 22.00 8.05
C ALA A 729 20.71 22.87 7.32
N VAL A 730 21.06 24.12 6.98
CA VAL A 730 20.17 24.98 6.16
C VAL A 730 19.89 24.32 4.81
N ASP A 731 20.91 23.84 4.11
CA ASP A 731 20.75 23.10 2.85
C ASP A 731 19.84 21.87 3.02
N PHE A 732 20.06 21.06 4.06
CA PHE A 732 19.22 19.90 4.37
C PHE A 732 17.74 20.27 4.55
N GLY A 733 17.47 21.33 5.31
CA GLY A 733 16.11 21.77 5.58
C GLY A 733 15.38 22.32 4.36
N LEU A 734 16.06 23.10 3.53
CA LEU A 734 15.47 23.71 2.33
C LEU A 734 15.23 22.70 1.21
N HIS A 735 16.18 21.79 1.02
CA HIS A 735 16.12 20.81 -0.07
C HIS A 735 15.43 19.53 0.38
N ARG A 736 16.09 18.71 1.20
CA ARG A 736 15.69 17.32 1.42
C ARG A 736 14.50 17.20 2.37
N LEU A 737 14.49 17.96 3.45
CA LEU A 737 13.33 18.04 4.34
C LEU A 737 12.12 18.68 3.66
N GLY A 738 12.34 19.67 2.79
CA GLY A 738 11.31 20.24 1.92
C GLY A 738 10.66 19.20 1.01
N MET A 739 11.46 18.36 0.34
CA MET A 739 10.97 17.24 -0.47
C MET A 739 10.20 16.20 0.36
N TYR A 740 10.66 15.91 1.58
CA TYR A 740 9.93 15.06 2.51
C TYR A 740 8.55 15.60 2.85
N LEU A 741 8.45 16.90 3.11
CA LEU A 741 7.20 17.55 3.47
C LEU A 741 6.24 17.70 2.29
N MET A 742 6.76 17.87 1.07
CA MET A 742 5.94 17.76 -0.14
C MET A 742 5.26 16.39 -0.21
N ALA A 743 6.00 15.30 -0.02
CA ALA A 743 5.40 13.97 0.01
C ALA A 743 4.47 13.78 1.21
N HIS A 744 4.81 14.36 2.37
CA HIS A 744 3.98 14.32 3.58
C HIS A 744 2.60 14.94 3.41
N THR A 745 2.50 16.00 2.60
CA THR A 745 1.24 16.69 2.28
C THR A 745 0.21 15.73 1.67
N VAL A 746 0.68 14.77 0.87
CA VAL A 746 -0.20 13.84 0.15
C VAL A 746 -0.31 12.49 0.88
N SER A 747 0.77 12.03 1.53
CA SER A 747 0.81 10.78 2.29
C SER A 747 1.49 10.97 3.64
N PRO A 748 0.76 10.86 4.77
CA PRO A 748 1.33 11.12 6.08
C PRO A 748 2.48 10.15 6.48
N TYR A 749 3.59 10.70 6.97
CA TYR A 749 4.73 9.97 7.52
C TYR A 749 4.85 10.23 9.01
N ALA A 750 4.64 9.19 9.82
CA ALA A 750 4.56 9.32 11.28
C ALA A 750 5.86 9.84 11.94
N PHE A 751 7.02 9.66 11.30
CA PHE A 751 8.31 10.10 11.84
C PHE A 751 8.58 11.60 11.62
N LEU A 752 7.99 12.23 10.59
CA LEU A 752 8.41 13.56 10.15
C LEU A 752 8.22 14.68 11.19
N PRO A 753 7.13 14.77 11.96
CA PRO A 753 6.98 15.80 12.99
C PRO A 753 8.19 15.89 13.93
N ARG A 754 8.66 14.73 14.41
CA ARG A 754 9.82 14.62 15.29
C ARG A 754 11.12 15.05 14.60
N VAL A 755 11.30 14.66 13.33
CA VAL A 755 12.48 15.05 12.54
C VAL A 755 12.51 16.56 12.31
N VAL A 756 11.37 17.18 12.02
CA VAL A 756 11.26 18.64 11.85
C VAL A 756 11.62 19.37 13.15
N ASP A 757 11.15 18.90 14.31
CA ASP A 757 11.52 19.50 15.59
C ASP A 757 13.01 19.34 15.90
N SER A 758 13.60 18.18 15.62
CA SER A 758 15.05 17.98 15.77
C SER A 758 15.86 18.83 14.79
N TYR A 759 15.33 19.11 13.60
CA TYR A 759 15.95 19.99 12.62
C TYR A 759 15.99 21.45 13.14
N PHE A 760 14.88 21.96 13.65
CA PHE A 760 14.85 23.32 14.20
C PHE A 760 15.70 23.46 15.47
N ASP A 761 15.79 22.41 16.30
CA ASP A 761 16.77 22.34 17.39
C ASP A 761 18.21 22.39 16.85
N THR A 762 18.51 21.65 15.77
CA THR A 762 19.82 21.68 15.12
C THR A 762 20.20 23.09 14.67
N LEU A 763 19.28 23.83 14.04
CA LEU A 763 19.52 25.22 13.67
C LEU A 763 19.75 26.10 14.90
N ALA A 764 18.91 25.99 15.93
CA ALA A 764 19.06 26.77 17.16
C ALA A 764 20.42 26.55 17.84
N GLN A 765 21.01 25.35 17.72
CA GLN A 765 22.31 25.05 18.29
C GLN A 765 23.50 25.44 17.39
N LEU A 766 23.41 25.28 16.06
CA LEU A 766 24.57 25.39 15.18
C LEU A 766 24.60 26.68 14.37
N ARG A 767 23.43 27.24 14.04
CA ARG A 767 23.28 28.47 13.28
C ARG A 767 21.97 29.14 13.69
N PRO A 768 21.92 29.78 14.88
CA PRO A 768 20.72 30.48 15.33
C PRO A 768 20.35 31.54 14.28
N LEU A 769 19.22 31.35 13.63
CA LEU A 769 18.72 32.30 12.64
C LEU A 769 18.04 33.43 13.41
N GLU A 770 18.62 34.62 13.39
CA GLU A 770 17.99 35.79 14.00
C GLU A 770 16.69 36.10 13.24
N ALA A 771 15.60 36.34 13.98
CA ALA A 771 14.36 36.79 13.39
C ALA A 771 14.52 38.26 12.97
N VAL A 772 15.07 38.49 11.77
CA VAL A 772 15.09 39.83 11.19
C VAL A 772 13.64 40.28 11.01
N ALA A 773 13.30 41.45 11.55
CA ALA A 773 11.99 42.06 11.43
C ALA A 773 11.75 42.54 9.99
N VAL A 774 11.48 41.61 9.07
CA VAL A 774 11.11 41.95 7.69
C VAL A 774 9.60 42.06 7.61
N SER A 775 9.12 43.30 7.53
CA SER A 775 7.75 43.66 7.16
C SER A 775 7.50 43.26 5.71
N ARG A 776 7.10 42.01 5.46
CA ARG A 776 6.37 41.63 4.25
C ARG A 776 5.04 41.03 4.66
N THR A 777 4.00 41.86 4.56
CA THR A 777 2.61 41.42 4.44
C THR A 777 2.48 40.58 3.18
N ALA A 778 2.16 39.30 3.34
CA ALA A 778 1.54 38.46 2.32
C ALA A 778 0.38 37.73 2.98
#